data_AF-A0A5N6KUK4-F1
#
_entry.id   AF-A0A5N6KUK4-F1
#
_cell.length_a   1.000
_cell.length_b   1.000
_cell.length_c   1.000
_cell.angle_alpha   90.00
_cell.angle_beta   90.00
_cell.angle_gamma   90.00
#
_symmetry.space_group_name_H-M   'P 1'
#
loop_
_entity.id
_entity.type
_entity.pdbx_description
1 polymer ?
#
loop_
_entity_poly.entity_id
_entity_poly.type
_entity_poly.pdbx_seq_one_letter_code
_entity_poly.pdbx_strand_id
1 'polypeptide(L)'
;MATLQFAPWSSDIELSFYAALASLKINHDKLDDAARKIVGRYEIRQNDAPERSARMQVHGTAFTTDALPQTQFRAEGILRNMNTIEEYKNLDRAAVAEQAGRTVWEAILDGSIYSCPSLLSSFYAIFFADLKKYKFTYHFVFPALHSDPPWKLETPSSSGPAKLEPAESSLLSDAVHTWKYSVDKRQHGFFLAKRKWKGPDAEPAPEPDPRQHGPLGPESPQSPKIAMLGFEWQVASLQAYETGFFGDAEPRDRFVCFADPSTYPQNPAWMLRNLLVLVRQRWKLHKVQILSYRDTHARRDRPHSVVMHLYCPPDPIVASALPKITGWERNENNRLNSRIVDLAEYMDPAKLADQSVDLNLKLMKWRIAPDLDLDVVRNTRCLLLGAGTLGSYVSRNLMGWGVRKITFVDNGKVSFSNPVRQPLFEFKDCVGGGVDKATRAAEALKQIYPGVEAAGHVMNVPMAGHPVTNEAATKADYDKLKDLIDDHDVIFLLMDTRESRWLPSVMGKAAGKVVMNAALGFDTYVVMRHGAETSSDEQLEEGVASLSTSDSTPASPEQSERQASLGCYFCNDVVAPADSLSDRTLDQQCTVTRPGIAAIASALLVELLVSLLQSPLRARSPAPPNRSVPRSPLNHPLGLVPHSIRGYLSTWDNMLVSGPSYDCCSACSPKILSAYRGRGNGGEGEGGWHFVKQAMNEKGYVEELSGLAEVQRRAEEASKDLEWDDSEGELTSRENEYAWDEDRTHPESIGAFQLGKVQWKGGFEYSLSSAGRLNDQPNNKSAMQLSSLMLVTLQMVRFVVADGIEDLNRLQQMTASASSQIDDSVMMVNHTVAFPRNGTGQGNSTAGQTYSIAYGKDYATASTLQALVDTIGAANSNLVNGSFGEWQNGTDNGTLSAAYSAYIQEVPQLAQALTQRGRAWHNEQNQAVYLTIQSLAQVVHAFSYSLAVRKIIEQYSIISTLRAGSNLVDAQTAWIGTGSLPGRRRSIRR
;
A
#
# COMPACT_ATOMS: atom_id res chain seq x y z
N MET A 1 0.23 -26.03 68.54
CA MET A 1 -0.80 -26.23 67.51
C MET A 1 -1.08 -24.90 66.82
N ALA A 2 -0.72 -24.76 65.55
CA ALA A 2 -0.97 -23.54 64.75
C ALA A 2 -2.25 -23.70 63.92
N THR A 3 -2.98 -22.60 63.70
CA THR A 3 -4.14 -22.59 62.80
C THR A 3 -3.69 -22.82 61.36
N LEU A 4 -4.37 -23.72 60.64
CA LEU A 4 -4.01 -24.07 59.26
C LEU A 4 -4.24 -22.88 58.30
N GLN A 5 -3.22 -22.53 57.52
CA GLN A 5 -3.31 -21.55 56.44
C GLN A 5 -3.48 -22.26 55.09
N PHE A 6 -4.10 -21.58 54.13
CA PHE A 6 -4.48 -22.18 52.84
C PHE A 6 -4.02 -21.30 51.68
N ALA A 7 -3.54 -21.94 50.60
CA ALA A 7 -3.23 -21.26 49.36
C ALA A 7 -4.55 -20.94 48.60
N PRO A 8 -4.83 -19.67 48.28
CA PRO A 8 -6.07 -19.28 47.58
C PRO A 8 -6.05 -19.72 46.12
N TRP A 9 -7.23 -19.95 45.55
CA TRP A 9 -7.39 -20.14 44.11
C TRP A 9 -7.19 -18.84 43.34
N SER A 10 -6.61 -18.97 42.16
CA SER A 10 -6.57 -17.95 41.10
C SER A 10 -7.32 -18.46 39.87
N SER A 11 -8.03 -17.60 39.15
CA SER A 11 -8.67 -17.92 37.87
C SER A 11 -7.67 -17.76 36.72
N ASP A 12 -7.72 -18.71 35.77
CA ASP A 12 -6.93 -18.73 34.55
C ASP A 12 -7.86 -19.08 33.37
N ILE A 13 -8.11 -18.11 32.48
CA ILE A 13 -9.14 -18.24 31.44
C ILE A 13 -8.47 -18.20 30.07
N GLU A 14 -8.72 -19.21 29.26
CA GLU A 14 -8.18 -19.31 27.91
C GLU A 14 -8.85 -18.31 26.96
N LEU A 15 -8.10 -17.78 25.98
CA LEU A 15 -8.64 -16.82 25.00
C LEU A 15 -9.88 -17.36 24.26
N SER A 16 -9.85 -18.65 23.89
CA SER A 16 -10.94 -19.32 23.18
C SER A 16 -12.26 -19.36 23.98
N PHE A 17 -12.20 -19.29 25.31
CA PHE A 17 -13.38 -19.21 26.16
C PHE A 17 -14.16 -17.91 25.97
N TYR A 18 -13.47 -16.78 25.81
CA TYR A 18 -14.13 -15.48 25.58
C TYR A 18 -14.87 -15.45 24.24
N ALA A 19 -14.27 -16.05 23.20
CA ALA A 19 -14.93 -16.22 21.90
C ALA A 19 -16.15 -17.14 22.00
N ALA A 20 -16.05 -18.25 22.73
CA ALA A 20 -17.17 -19.15 22.98
C ALA A 20 -18.30 -18.46 23.75
N LEU A 21 -17.98 -17.69 24.80
CA LEU A 21 -18.94 -16.91 25.58
C LEU A 21 -19.63 -15.83 24.73
N ALA A 22 -18.88 -15.12 23.88
CA ALA A 22 -19.45 -14.12 22.97
C ALA A 22 -20.40 -14.76 21.95
N SER A 23 -19.99 -15.87 21.34
CA SER A 23 -20.82 -16.63 20.40
C SER A 23 -22.10 -17.14 21.08
N LEU A 24 -21.98 -17.70 22.29
CA LEU A 24 -23.12 -18.17 23.07
C LEU A 24 -24.08 -17.03 23.40
N LYS A 25 -23.55 -15.86 23.81
CA LYS A 25 -24.36 -14.69 24.17
C LYS A 25 -25.15 -14.14 22.97
N ILE A 26 -24.54 -14.08 21.79
CA ILE A 26 -25.19 -13.55 20.58
C ILE A 26 -26.19 -14.56 20.00
N ASN A 27 -25.77 -15.82 19.86
CA ASN A 27 -26.50 -16.80 19.07
C ASN A 27 -27.58 -17.53 19.88
N HIS A 28 -27.35 -17.73 21.19
CA HIS A 28 -28.23 -18.53 22.04
C HIS A 28 -28.89 -17.72 23.16
N ASP A 29 -28.11 -17.09 24.05
CA ASP A 29 -28.68 -16.44 25.25
C ASP A 29 -29.46 -15.18 24.91
N LYS A 30 -28.94 -14.35 23.99
CA LYS A 30 -29.49 -13.03 23.65
C LYS A 30 -29.68 -12.19 24.92
N LEU A 31 -30.93 -12.02 25.37
CA LEU A 31 -31.30 -11.27 26.57
C LEU A 31 -31.38 -12.14 27.84
N ASP A 32 -31.32 -13.47 27.71
CA ASP A 32 -31.30 -14.38 28.85
C ASP A 32 -30.00 -14.19 29.65
N ASP A 33 -30.12 -13.97 30.96
CA ASP A 33 -29.04 -13.84 31.93
C ASP A 33 -28.97 -15.03 32.91
N ALA A 34 -29.68 -16.12 32.61
CA ALA A 34 -29.68 -17.33 33.41
C ALA A 34 -28.26 -17.89 33.62
N ALA A 35 -28.03 -18.42 34.83
CA ALA A 35 -26.77 -19.02 35.18
C ALA A 35 -26.56 -20.35 34.44
N ARG A 36 -25.39 -20.53 33.82
CA ARG A 36 -25.01 -21.72 33.06
C ARG A 36 -23.98 -22.54 33.81
N LYS A 37 -24.08 -23.87 33.69
CA LYS A 37 -23.04 -24.77 34.18
C LYS A 37 -21.82 -24.69 33.29
N ILE A 38 -20.64 -24.58 33.90
CA ILE A 38 -19.35 -24.64 33.21
C ILE A 38 -18.40 -25.60 33.93
N VAL A 39 -17.47 -26.20 33.21
CA VAL A 39 -16.46 -27.10 33.79
C VAL A 39 -15.14 -26.36 33.97
N GLY A 40 -14.68 -26.27 35.21
CA GLY A 40 -13.32 -25.84 35.54
C GLY A 40 -12.38 -27.04 35.66
N ARG A 41 -11.09 -26.76 35.48
CA ARG A 41 -10.04 -27.78 35.53
C ARG A 41 -8.88 -27.27 36.38
N TYR A 42 -8.25 -28.15 37.12
CA TYR A 42 -6.99 -27.84 37.80
C TYR A 42 -6.04 -29.02 37.69
N GLU A 43 -4.78 -28.80 37.97
CA GLU A 43 -3.71 -29.75 37.69
C GLU A 43 -2.58 -29.59 38.72
N ILE A 44 -1.80 -30.64 38.90
CA ILE A 44 -0.66 -30.62 39.82
C ILE A 44 0.60 -30.16 39.06
N ARG A 45 0.77 -28.83 39.12
CA ARG A 45 1.91 -27.95 38.81
C ARG A 45 3.22 -28.03 39.57
N GLN A 46 3.99 -29.12 39.61
CA GLN A 46 5.18 -29.17 40.49
C GLN A 46 6.25 -28.06 40.24
N ASN A 47 6.39 -27.57 39.01
CA ASN A 47 7.35 -26.51 38.66
C ASN A 47 6.78 -25.10 38.83
N ASP A 48 5.50 -24.95 39.16
CA ASP A 48 4.89 -23.64 39.31
C ASP A 48 5.34 -22.99 40.63
N ALA A 49 5.66 -21.70 40.56
CA ALA A 49 5.93 -20.91 41.75
C ALA A 49 4.72 -20.96 42.71
N PRO A 50 4.93 -20.97 44.05
CA PRO A 50 3.84 -21.10 45.03
C PRO A 50 2.68 -20.14 44.80
N GLU A 51 2.96 -18.90 44.42
CA GLU A 51 1.95 -17.86 44.14
C GLU A 51 1.02 -18.19 42.96
N ARG A 52 1.46 -19.04 42.01
CA ARG A 52 0.70 -19.40 40.80
C ARG A 52 0.28 -20.87 40.75
N SER A 53 0.58 -21.65 41.80
CA SER A 53 0.41 -23.10 41.78
C SER A 53 -1.07 -23.51 41.85
N ALA A 54 -1.88 -22.79 42.62
CA ALA A 54 -3.32 -23.04 42.76
C ALA A 54 -4.13 -22.22 41.77
N ARG A 55 -4.23 -22.69 40.51
CA ARG A 55 -5.05 -22.07 39.46
C ARG A 55 -6.23 -22.94 39.02
N MET A 56 -7.37 -22.30 38.84
CA MET A 56 -8.57 -22.84 38.23
C MET A 56 -8.63 -22.43 36.77
N GLN A 57 -8.44 -23.39 35.88
CA GLN A 57 -8.45 -23.18 34.43
C GLN A 57 -9.85 -23.32 33.85
N VAL A 58 -10.22 -22.35 33.00
CA VAL A 58 -11.44 -22.38 32.19
C VAL A 58 -11.05 -22.34 30.71
N HIS A 59 -11.28 -23.46 30.03
CA HIS A 59 -10.89 -23.67 28.63
C HIS A 59 -12.04 -23.31 27.67
N GLY A 60 -11.75 -23.15 26.37
CA GLY A 60 -12.78 -22.85 25.35
C GLY A 60 -13.92 -23.87 25.27
N THR A 61 -13.66 -25.11 25.66
CA THR A 61 -14.64 -26.22 25.67
C THR A 61 -15.45 -26.33 26.97
N ALA A 62 -15.31 -25.39 27.90
CA ALA A 62 -15.92 -25.46 29.23
C ALA A 62 -17.46 -25.50 29.23
N PHE A 63 -18.12 -25.06 28.14
CA PHE A 63 -19.57 -25.11 27.97
C PHE A 63 -20.09 -26.41 27.34
N THR A 64 -19.25 -27.13 26.60
CA THR A 64 -19.70 -28.19 25.69
C THR A 64 -19.24 -29.58 26.08
N THR A 65 -18.06 -29.69 26.71
CA THR A 65 -17.36 -30.97 26.80
C THR A 65 -16.92 -31.29 28.23
N ASP A 66 -17.37 -32.45 28.71
CA ASP A 66 -17.00 -33.05 29.99
C ASP A 66 -15.68 -33.87 29.94
N ALA A 67 -15.03 -33.92 28.78
CA ALA A 67 -13.78 -34.65 28.59
C ALA A 67 -12.61 -33.97 29.34
N LEU A 68 -11.87 -34.79 30.10
CA LEU A 68 -10.72 -34.38 30.90
C LEU A 68 -9.52 -35.27 30.57
N PRO A 69 -8.34 -34.68 30.31
CA PRO A 69 -7.08 -35.41 30.30
C PRO A 69 -6.80 -36.07 31.66
N GLN A 70 -6.08 -37.19 31.67
CA GLN A 70 -5.75 -37.95 32.88
C GLN A 70 -4.93 -37.17 33.93
N THR A 71 -4.22 -36.13 33.48
CA THR A 71 -3.37 -35.26 34.32
C THR A 71 -4.15 -34.14 35.01
N GLN A 72 -5.43 -33.96 34.68
CA GLN A 72 -6.26 -32.87 35.18
C GLN A 72 -7.39 -33.38 36.07
N PHE A 73 -7.85 -32.51 36.95
CA PHE A 73 -8.93 -32.75 37.90
C PHE A 73 -10.10 -31.82 37.60
N ARG A 74 -11.31 -32.34 37.80
CA ARG A 74 -12.57 -31.64 37.50
C ARG A 74 -12.98 -30.74 38.66
N ALA A 75 -13.45 -29.54 38.33
CA ALA A 75 -14.14 -28.64 39.24
C ALA A 75 -15.49 -28.23 38.63
N GLU A 76 -16.55 -28.26 39.45
CA GLU A 76 -17.87 -27.83 38.99
C GLU A 76 -18.00 -26.30 39.08
N GLY A 77 -18.37 -25.66 37.98
CA GLY A 77 -18.55 -24.22 37.91
C GLY A 77 -19.95 -23.80 37.52
N ILE A 78 -20.34 -22.62 37.96
CA ILE A 78 -21.52 -21.91 37.46
C ILE A 78 -21.08 -20.54 36.99
N LEU A 79 -21.54 -20.11 35.81
CA LEU A 79 -21.29 -18.79 35.26
C LEU A 79 -22.60 -18.05 35.04
N ARG A 80 -22.67 -16.82 35.53
CA ARG A 80 -23.77 -15.88 35.23
C ARG A 80 -23.23 -14.68 34.48
N ASN A 81 -23.71 -14.48 33.26
CA ASN A 81 -23.33 -13.34 32.41
C ASN A 81 -24.46 -12.31 32.38
N MET A 82 -24.22 -11.16 32.99
CA MET A 82 -25.19 -10.06 33.09
C MET A 82 -25.28 -9.29 31.77
N ASN A 83 -26.44 -8.72 31.46
CA ASN A 83 -26.66 -7.97 30.23
C ASN A 83 -26.08 -6.55 30.31
N THR A 84 -26.18 -5.93 31.48
CA THR A 84 -25.75 -4.55 31.70
C THR A 84 -24.64 -4.45 32.75
N ILE A 85 -23.84 -3.40 32.66
CA ILE A 85 -22.77 -3.17 33.64
C ILE A 85 -23.36 -2.71 34.99
N GLU A 86 -24.52 -2.06 34.96
CA GLU A 86 -25.26 -1.63 36.14
C GLU A 86 -25.73 -2.83 36.97
N GLU A 87 -26.35 -3.83 36.32
CA GLU A 87 -26.71 -5.10 36.95
C GLU A 87 -25.49 -5.80 37.56
N TYR A 88 -24.37 -5.83 36.85
CA TYR A 88 -23.13 -6.42 37.35
C TYR A 88 -22.57 -5.71 38.60
N LYS A 89 -22.62 -4.36 38.62
CA LYS A 89 -22.13 -3.56 39.75
C LYS A 89 -23.03 -3.64 40.97
N ASN A 90 -24.35 -3.69 40.76
CA ASN A 90 -25.36 -3.73 41.83
C ASN A 90 -25.65 -5.15 42.33
N LEU A 91 -25.04 -6.18 41.75
CA LEU A 91 -25.22 -7.57 42.15
C LEU A 91 -24.78 -7.77 43.62
N ASP A 92 -25.65 -8.39 44.42
CA ASP A 92 -25.32 -8.78 45.79
C ASP A 92 -24.31 -9.94 45.79
N ARG A 93 -23.03 -9.56 45.91
CA ARG A 93 -21.88 -10.47 45.95
C ARG A 93 -21.88 -11.36 47.19
N ALA A 94 -22.50 -10.93 48.29
CA ALA A 94 -22.60 -11.76 49.50
C ALA A 94 -23.61 -12.89 49.27
N ALA A 95 -24.79 -12.56 48.73
CA ALA A 95 -25.81 -13.55 48.40
C ALA A 95 -25.31 -14.59 47.37
N VAL A 96 -24.57 -14.17 46.34
CA VAL A 96 -23.98 -15.10 45.35
C VAL A 96 -22.99 -16.07 46.01
N ALA A 97 -22.12 -15.56 46.88
CA ALA A 97 -21.18 -16.42 47.61
C ALA A 97 -21.91 -17.39 48.56
N GLU A 98 -22.94 -16.91 49.25
CA GLU A 98 -23.76 -17.74 50.13
C GLU A 98 -24.48 -18.86 49.36
N GLN A 99 -25.10 -18.53 48.23
CA GLN A 99 -25.75 -19.51 47.36
C GLN A 99 -24.75 -20.58 46.88
N ALA A 100 -23.57 -20.16 46.41
CA ALA A 100 -22.54 -21.09 45.94
C ALA A 100 -22.06 -22.04 47.05
N GLY A 101 -21.84 -21.52 48.27
CA GLY A 101 -21.43 -22.36 49.40
C GLY A 101 -22.57 -23.22 49.97
N ARG A 102 -23.82 -22.76 49.90
CA ARG A 102 -25.00 -23.53 50.30
C ARG A 102 -25.15 -24.81 49.47
N THR A 103 -24.93 -24.74 48.15
CA THR A 103 -24.91 -25.92 47.28
C THR A 103 -23.91 -26.99 47.77
N VAL A 104 -22.72 -26.57 48.20
CA VAL A 104 -21.71 -27.49 48.75
C VAL A 104 -22.13 -28.04 50.11
N TRP A 105 -22.69 -27.20 50.98
CA TRP A 105 -23.16 -27.57 52.30
C TRP A 105 -24.31 -28.58 52.26
N GLU A 106 -25.33 -28.33 51.44
CA GLU A 106 -26.48 -29.23 51.27
C GLU A 106 -26.02 -30.59 50.72
N ALA A 107 -25.11 -30.59 49.74
CA ALA A 107 -24.55 -31.83 49.20
C ALA A 107 -23.78 -32.66 50.26
N ILE A 108 -23.13 -31.98 51.22
CA ILE A 108 -22.47 -32.63 52.35
C ILE A 108 -23.49 -33.23 53.32
N LEU A 109 -24.60 -32.53 53.58
CA LEU A 109 -25.64 -33.01 54.49
C LEU A 109 -26.41 -34.20 53.92
N ASP A 110 -26.84 -34.13 52.65
CA ASP A 110 -27.66 -35.17 52.02
C ASP A 110 -26.86 -36.38 51.51
N GLY A 111 -25.57 -36.20 51.22
CA GLY A 111 -24.66 -37.27 50.77
C GLY A 111 -24.44 -37.37 49.29
N SER A 112 -25.11 -36.52 48.51
CA SER A 112 -24.87 -36.38 47.08
C SER A 112 -23.42 -35.97 46.77
N ILE A 113 -22.70 -35.39 47.75
CA ILE A 113 -21.27 -35.07 47.63
C ILE A 113 -20.40 -36.30 47.32
N TYR A 114 -20.81 -37.51 47.70
CA TYR A 114 -20.05 -38.72 47.38
C TYR A 114 -20.15 -39.12 45.92
N SER A 115 -21.29 -38.86 45.29
CA SER A 115 -21.47 -39.09 43.86
C SER A 115 -20.72 -38.04 43.02
N CYS A 116 -20.55 -36.81 43.55
CA CYS A 116 -19.85 -35.73 42.87
C CYS A 116 -18.86 -34.95 43.78
N PRO A 117 -17.74 -35.56 44.20
CA PRO A 117 -16.76 -34.90 45.07
C PRO A 117 -16.13 -33.64 44.48
N SER A 118 -16.12 -33.48 43.15
CA SER A 118 -15.66 -32.27 42.44
C SER A 118 -16.38 -30.98 42.87
N LEU A 119 -17.56 -31.08 43.53
CA LEU A 119 -18.24 -29.94 44.15
C LEU A 119 -17.45 -29.32 45.31
N LEU A 120 -16.58 -30.08 45.99
CA LEU A 120 -15.69 -29.56 47.03
C LEU A 120 -14.68 -28.55 46.47
N SER A 121 -14.38 -28.63 45.17
CA SER A 121 -13.54 -27.69 44.41
C SER A 121 -14.37 -26.79 43.48
N SER A 122 -15.65 -26.56 43.79
CA SER A 122 -16.53 -25.76 42.94
C SER A 122 -16.17 -24.27 42.90
N PHE A 123 -16.73 -23.56 41.91
CA PHE A 123 -16.61 -22.12 41.78
C PHE A 123 -17.87 -21.50 41.17
N TYR A 124 -18.07 -20.20 41.40
CA TYR A 124 -19.08 -19.42 40.73
C TYR A 124 -18.42 -18.19 40.10
N ALA A 125 -18.77 -17.88 38.86
CA ALA A 125 -18.19 -16.78 38.12
C ALA A 125 -19.28 -15.80 37.68
N ILE A 126 -19.07 -14.52 37.97
CA ILE A 126 -19.93 -13.44 37.48
C ILE A 126 -19.22 -12.72 36.34
N PHE A 127 -19.93 -12.49 35.25
CA PHE A 127 -19.43 -11.88 34.03
C PHE A 127 -20.31 -10.72 33.57
N PHE A 128 -19.68 -9.77 32.89
CA PHE A 128 -20.31 -8.80 32.01
C PHE A 128 -19.45 -8.71 30.74
N ALA A 129 -20.04 -9.05 29.60
CA ALA A 129 -19.37 -9.04 28.30
C ALA A 129 -19.84 -7.85 27.45
N ASP A 130 -18.99 -6.82 27.30
CA ASP A 130 -19.21 -5.73 26.35
C ASP A 130 -18.72 -6.18 24.97
N LEU A 131 -19.63 -6.77 24.20
CA LEU A 131 -19.34 -7.30 22.86
C LEU A 131 -19.14 -6.21 21.80
N LYS A 132 -19.46 -4.94 22.10
CA LYS A 132 -19.17 -3.81 21.19
C LYS A 132 -17.72 -3.37 21.31
N LYS A 133 -17.18 -3.40 22.53
CA LYS A 133 -15.79 -3.03 22.81
C LYS A 133 -14.85 -4.24 22.97
N TYR A 134 -15.39 -5.45 22.89
CA TYR A 134 -14.68 -6.70 23.18
C TYR A 134 -14.01 -6.70 24.56
N LYS A 135 -14.69 -6.12 25.56
CA LYS A 135 -14.22 -6.03 26.96
C LYS A 135 -15.01 -6.96 27.85
N PHE A 136 -14.30 -7.77 28.63
CA PHE A 136 -14.90 -8.74 29.52
C PHE A 136 -14.56 -8.39 30.96
N THR A 137 -15.58 -8.08 31.75
CA THR A 137 -15.44 -7.84 33.19
C THR A 137 -15.90 -9.08 33.93
N TYR A 138 -15.06 -9.64 34.81
CA TYR A 138 -15.40 -10.85 35.53
C TYR A 138 -14.86 -10.88 36.96
N HIS A 139 -15.43 -11.77 37.78
CA HIS A 139 -14.95 -12.04 39.14
C HIS A 139 -15.35 -13.45 39.56
N PHE A 140 -14.39 -14.22 40.09
CA PHE A 140 -14.62 -15.59 40.56
C PHE A 140 -14.81 -15.61 42.08
N VAL A 141 -15.72 -16.46 42.54
CA VAL A 141 -15.82 -16.88 43.92
C VAL A 141 -15.60 -18.38 44.02
N PHE A 142 -14.65 -18.78 44.87
CA PHE A 142 -14.35 -20.16 45.19
C PHE A 142 -14.90 -20.48 46.58
N PRO A 143 -16.18 -20.91 46.70
CA PRO A 143 -16.86 -21.03 47.98
C PRO A 143 -16.11 -21.97 48.92
N ALA A 144 -15.67 -21.42 50.04
CA ALA A 144 -15.03 -22.15 51.12
C ALA A 144 -15.84 -22.01 52.41
N LEU A 145 -16.27 -23.16 52.93
CA LEU A 145 -16.98 -23.30 54.19
C LEU A 145 -15.98 -23.22 55.35
N HIS A 146 -16.28 -22.38 56.35
CA HIS A 146 -15.45 -22.26 57.54
C HIS A 146 -15.80 -23.35 58.55
N SER A 147 -14.80 -23.96 59.18
CA SER A 147 -15.00 -24.81 60.36
C SER A 147 -14.84 -23.94 61.61
N ASP A 148 -15.80 -24.00 62.54
CA ASP A 148 -15.74 -23.32 63.83
C ASP A 148 -16.04 -24.31 64.97
N PRO A 149 -15.07 -24.74 65.81
CA PRO A 149 -13.71 -24.21 65.90
C PRO A 149 -12.81 -24.57 64.71
N PRO A 150 -11.77 -23.76 64.42
CA PRO A 150 -10.86 -23.99 63.30
C PRO A 150 -9.94 -25.19 63.53
N TRP A 151 -9.62 -25.90 62.44
CA TRP A 151 -8.65 -26.99 62.45
C TRP A 151 -7.23 -26.48 62.68
N LYS A 152 -6.49 -27.18 63.54
CA LYS A 152 -5.11 -26.86 63.90
C LYS A 152 -4.19 -28.03 63.55
N LEU A 153 -2.95 -27.70 63.17
CA LEU A 153 -1.90 -28.69 62.91
C LEU A 153 -1.30 -29.18 64.25
N GLU A 154 -1.28 -30.50 64.46
CA GLU A 154 -0.74 -31.13 65.68
C GLU A 154 0.80 -31.23 65.68
N THR A 155 1.48 -31.19 64.53
CA THR A 155 2.95 -31.36 64.47
C THR A 155 3.74 -30.17 65.06
N PRO A 156 4.94 -30.39 65.66
CA PRO A 156 5.79 -29.33 66.17
C PRO A 156 6.24 -28.40 65.04
N SER A 157 6.21 -27.08 65.28
CA SER A 157 6.50 -26.03 64.31
C SER A 157 7.91 -26.04 63.70
N SER A 158 8.84 -26.87 64.21
CA SER A 158 10.23 -26.95 63.77
C SER A 158 10.52 -27.98 62.67
N SER A 159 9.67 -29.01 62.46
CA SER A 159 9.94 -30.10 61.49
C SER A 159 9.09 -30.07 60.22
N GLY A 160 8.12 -29.16 60.12
CA GLY A 160 7.18 -29.12 59.00
C GLY A 160 6.26 -30.34 58.92
N PRO A 161 5.36 -30.41 57.92
CA PRO A 161 4.51 -31.57 57.70
C PRO A 161 5.30 -32.74 57.09
N ALA A 162 4.94 -33.97 57.45
CA ALA A 162 5.71 -35.16 57.09
C ALA A 162 5.60 -35.46 55.59
N LYS A 163 6.67 -35.99 54.99
CA LYS A 163 6.68 -36.43 53.59
C LYS A 163 6.70 -37.95 53.52
N LEU A 164 6.16 -38.50 52.43
CA LEU A 164 6.28 -39.93 52.14
C LEU A 164 7.70 -40.23 51.63
N GLU A 165 8.16 -41.45 51.86
CA GLU A 165 9.43 -41.90 51.27
C GLU A 165 9.31 -42.07 49.74
N PRO A 166 10.39 -41.92 48.96
CA PRO A 166 10.32 -42.02 47.49
C PRO A 166 9.71 -43.32 46.97
N ALA A 167 10.05 -44.46 47.59
CA ALA A 167 9.49 -45.76 47.22
C ALA A 167 7.98 -45.84 47.51
N GLU A 168 7.55 -45.27 48.63
CA GLU A 168 6.16 -45.24 49.07
C GLU A 168 5.30 -44.32 48.17
N SER A 169 5.82 -43.13 47.85
CA SER A 169 5.18 -42.17 46.95
C SER A 169 5.00 -42.75 45.54
N SER A 170 5.99 -43.48 45.02
CA SER A 170 5.88 -44.18 43.73
C SER A 170 4.74 -45.19 43.71
N LEU A 171 4.65 -46.07 44.73
CA LEU A 171 3.59 -47.07 44.79
C LEU A 171 2.21 -46.46 45.00
N LEU A 172 2.11 -45.39 45.81
CA LEU A 172 0.86 -44.66 45.97
C LEU A 172 0.41 -44.04 44.64
N SER A 173 1.34 -43.43 43.89
CA SER A 173 1.01 -42.84 42.58
C SER A 173 0.48 -43.90 41.60
N ASP A 174 1.06 -45.10 41.60
CA ASP A 174 0.61 -46.21 40.75
C ASP A 174 -0.78 -46.72 41.19
N ALA A 175 -1.01 -46.85 42.50
CA ALA A 175 -2.32 -47.23 43.05
C ALA A 175 -3.42 -46.20 42.75
N VAL A 176 -3.13 -44.91 42.90
CA VAL A 176 -4.07 -43.81 42.55
C VAL A 176 -4.34 -43.80 41.05
N HIS A 177 -3.33 -44.00 40.21
CA HIS A 177 -3.51 -44.06 38.76
C HIS A 177 -4.43 -45.23 38.36
N THR A 178 -4.23 -46.40 38.96
CA THR A 178 -5.06 -47.59 38.71
C THR A 178 -6.50 -47.36 39.18
N TRP A 179 -6.69 -46.79 40.38
CA TRP A 179 -7.99 -46.46 40.94
C TRP A 179 -8.79 -45.49 40.07
N LYS A 180 -8.15 -44.49 39.45
CA LYS A 180 -8.81 -43.53 38.54
C LYS A 180 -9.51 -44.19 37.34
N TYR A 181 -9.10 -45.37 36.90
CA TYR A 181 -9.82 -46.10 35.84
C TYR A 181 -11.11 -46.76 36.32
N SER A 182 -11.25 -46.97 37.64
CA SER A 182 -12.39 -47.67 38.25
C SER A 182 -13.53 -46.75 38.71
N VAL A 183 -13.35 -45.43 38.66
CA VAL A 183 -14.31 -44.44 39.18
C VAL A 183 -14.62 -43.33 38.16
N ASP A 184 -15.69 -42.57 38.42
CA ASP A 184 -16.02 -41.39 37.62
C ASP A 184 -14.98 -40.27 37.81
N LYS A 185 -14.74 -39.49 36.74
CA LYS A 185 -13.77 -38.38 36.72
C LYS A 185 -14.04 -37.30 37.77
N ARG A 186 -15.29 -37.14 38.21
CA ARG A 186 -15.70 -36.22 39.28
C ARG A 186 -15.14 -36.62 40.64
N GLN A 187 -14.73 -37.89 40.82
CA GLN A 187 -14.18 -38.41 42.08
C GLN A 187 -12.66 -38.28 42.15
N HIS A 188 -11.97 -38.07 41.03
CA HIS A 188 -10.49 -38.11 40.97
C HIS A 188 -9.78 -37.14 41.93
N GLY A 189 -10.42 -36.03 42.29
CA GLY A 189 -9.84 -34.99 43.13
C GLY A 189 -9.78 -35.31 44.62
N PHE A 190 -10.60 -36.26 45.10
CA PHE A 190 -10.75 -36.56 46.53
C PHE A 190 -10.95 -38.07 46.76
N PHE A 191 -10.13 -38.67 47.61
CA PHE A 191 -10.10 -40.13 47.79
C PHE A 191 -9.59 -40.51 49.18
N LEU A 192 -9.68 -41.80 49.50
CA LEU A 192 -9.14 -42.40 50.71
C LEU A 192 -7.96 -43.30 50.34
N ALA A 193 -6.94 -43.33 51.18
CA ALA A 193 -5.83 -44.27 51.04
C ALA A 193 -5.51 -44.92 52.38
N LYS A 194 -5.15 -46.20 52.38
CA LYS A 194 -4.63 -46.89 53.57
C LYS A 194 -3.43 -47.77 53.25
N ARG A 195 -2.56 -47.95 54.23
CA ARG A 195 -1.53 -49.00 54.17
C ARG A 195 -2.11 -50.29 54.74
N LYS A 196 -2.05 -51.36 53.96
CA LYS A 196 -2.42 -52.71 54.40
C LYS A 196 -1.16 -53.54 54.56
N TRP A 197 -0.77 -53.79 55.81
CA TRP A 197 0.40 -54.59 56.14
C TRP A 197 0.13 -56.07 55.84
N LYS A 198 1.12 -56.77 55.30
CA LYS A 198 1.05 -58.24 55.18
C LYS A 198 1.19 -58.85 56.58
N GLY A 199 0.30 -59.77 56.95
CA GLY A 199 0.37 -60.47 58.23
C GLY A 199 1.61 -61.38 58.32
N PRO A 200 2.03 -61.78 59.53
CA PRO A 200 3.17 -62.70 59.72
C PRO A 200 2.94 -64.11 59.14
N ASP A 201 1.69 -64.50 58.88
CA ASP A 201 1.30 -65.82 58.32
C ASP A 201 1.00 -65.79 56.81
N ALA A 202 1.43 -64.76 56.08
CA ALA A 202 1.26 -64.74 54.63
C ALA A 202 2.14 -65.83 53.99
N GLU A 203 1.53 -66.85 53.39
CA GLU A 203 2.27 -67.91 52.70
C GLU A 203 3.26 -67.31 51.69
N PRO A 204 4.51 -67.82 51.63
CA PRO A 204 5.44 -67.41 50.58
C PRO A 204 4.79 -67.69 49.22
N ALA A 205 4.96 -66.77 48.28
CA ALA A 205 4.46 -66.94 46.92
C ALA A 205 4.91 -68.31 46.37
N PRO A 206 4.02 -69.08 45.71
CA PRO A 206 4.40 -70.39 45.20
C PRO A 206 5.58 -70.26 44.25
N GLU A 207 6.60 -71.12 44.42
CA GLU A 207 7.70 -71.21 43.46
C GLU A 207 7.13 -71.50 42.06
N PRO A 208 7.65 -70.86 41.00
CA PRO A 208 7.18 -71.10 39.65
C PRO A 208 7.45 -72.55 39.24
N ASP A 209 6.39 -73.29 38.89
CA ASP A 209 6.47 -74.67 38.38
C ASP A 209 7.24 -74.69 37.04
N PRO A 210 8.39 -75.40 36.93
CA PRO A 210 9.18 -75.43 35.71
C PRO A 210 8.52 -76.14 34.51
N ARG A 211 7.29 -76.66 34.65
CA ARG A 211 6.66 -77.54 33.65
C ARG A 211 5.52 -76.94 32.84
N GLN A 212 5.28 -75.62 32.91
CA GLN A 212 4.29 -74.94 32.06
C GLN A 212 4.93 -73.89 31.14
N HIS A 213 5.61 -74.35 30.07
CA HIS A 213 5.93 -73.50 28.92
C HIS A 213 4.91 -73.74 27.79
N GLY A 214 3.92 -72.85 27.70
CA GLY A 214 3.14 -72.58 26.48
C GLY A 214 3.54 -71.22 25.90
N PRO A 215 3.54 -71.02 24.57
CA PRO A 215 4.14 -69.84 23.97
C PRO A 215 3.24 -68.60 24.08
N LEU A 216 3.83 -67.52 24.61
CA LEU A 216 3.45 -66.10 24.45
C LEU A 216 2.13 -65.64 25.12
N GLY A 217 2.22 -65.39 26.42
CA GLY A 217 1.46 -64.32 27.10
C GLY A 217 2.42 -63.56 28.01
N PRO A 218 2.43 -62.21 28.06
CA PRO A 218 3.33 -61.48 28.93
C PRO A 218 2.94 -61.72 30.39
N GLU A 219 3.85 -62.32 31.15
CA GLU A 219 3.81 -62.39 32.61
C GLU A 219 3.56 -60.98 33.17
N SER A 220 2.55 -60.81 34.03
CA SER A 220 2.40 -59.60 34.82
C SER A 220 3.54 -59.53 35.84
N PRO A 221 4.48 -58.56 35.74
CA PRO A 221 5.57 -58.48 36.69
C PRO A 221 5.00 -57.96 38.00
N GLN A 222 4.97 -58.80 39.04
CA GLN A 222 4.91 -58.27 40.40
C GLN A 222 6.16 -57.41 40.59
N SER A 223 5.97 -56.10 40.55
CA SER A 223 7.10 -55.15 40.57
C SER A 223 7.95 -55.38 41.85
N PRO A 224 9.29 -55.48 41.74
CA PRO A 224 10.20 -55.79 42.85
C PRO A 224 10.15 -54.79 44.03
N LYS A 225 9.40 -53.69 43.91
CA LYS A 225 9.20 -52.65 44.91
C LYS A 225 8.21 -53.03 46.03
N ILE A 226 7.20 -53.86 45.75
CA ILE A 226 6.17 -54.25 46.73
C ILE A 226 6.75 -55.18 47.81
N ALA A 227 7.76 -55.97 47.46
CA ALA A 227 8.46 -56.85 48.41
C ALA A 227 9.30 -56.09 49.46
N MET A 228 9.69 -54.83 49.20
CA MET A 228 10.61 -54.07 50.07
C MET A 228 9.93 -53.32 51.22
N LEU A 229 8.64 -52.95 51.11
CA LEU A 229 7.98 -52.06 52.08
C LEU A 229 7.09 -52.78 53.12
N GLY A 230 6.73 -54.05 52.88
CA GLY A 230 5.93 -54.85 53.82
C GLY A 230 4.42 -54.52 53.87
N PHE A 231 3.97 -53.51 53.13
CA PHE A 231 2.57 -53.12 52.99
C PHE A 231 2.18 -52.81 51.54
N GLU A 232 0.87 -52.84 51.26
CA GLU A 232 0.27 -52.44 49.99
C GLU A 232 -0.63 -51.21 50.19
N TRP A 233 -0.62 -50.29 49.20
CA TRP A 233 -1.55 -49.17 49.16
C TRP A 233 -2.91 -49.60 48.62
N GLN A 234 -3.96 -49.38 49.40
CA GLN A 234 -5.33 -49.49 48.92
C GLN A 234 -5.94 -48.10 48.82
N VAL A 235 -6.60 -47.81 47.69
CA VAL A 235 -7.23 -46.52 47.39
C VAL A 235 -8.72 -46.74 47.12
N ALA A 236 -9.57 -45.88 47.67
CA ALA A 236 -11.02 -45.95 47.49
C ALA A 236 -11.65 -44.55 47.38
N SER A 237 -12.91 -44.50 46.94
CA SER A 237 -13.70 -43.27 46.92
C SER A 237 -14.04 -42.79 48.35
N LEU A 238 -14.42 -41.52 48.49
CA LEU A 238 -14.83 -40.96 49.79
C LEU A 238 -16.01 -41.72 50.42
N GLN A 239 -16.92 -42.26 49.61
CA GLN A 239 -18.08 -43.03 50.08
C GLN A 239 -17.66 -44.26 50.90
N ALA A 240 -16.50 -44.85 50.57
CA ALA A 240 -16.03 -46.07 51.22
C ALA A 240 -15.72 -45.88 52.71
N TYR A 241 -15.58 -44.62 53.17
CA TYR A 241 -15.45 -44.33 54.60
C TYR A 241 -16.66 -44.86 55.39
N GLU A 242 -17.88 -44.58 54.91
CA GLU A 242 -19.11 -44.98 55.59
C GLU A 242 -19.34 -46.50 55.53
N THR A 243 -18.76 -47.17 54.54
CA THR A 243 -18.80 -48.64 54.40
C THR A 243 -17.67 -49.34 55.16
N GLY A 244 -16.90 -48.61 55.99
CA GLY A 244 -15.88 -49.20 56.85
C GLY A 244 -14.52 -49.46 56.21
N PHE A 245 -14.13 -48.70 55.17
CA PHE A 245 -12.84 -48.88 54.45
C PHE A 245 -11.61 -48.92 55.37
N PHE A 246 -11.64 -48.19 56.49
CA PHE A 246 -10.53 -48.13 57.47
C PHE A 246 -10.65 -49.13 58.64
N GLY A 247 -11.66 -50.02 58.65
CA GLY A 247 -11.94 -50.91 59.78
C GLY A 247 -10.82 -51.89 60.12
N ASP A 248 -9.98 -52.24 59.15
CA ASP A 248 -8.85 -53.17 59.22
C ASP A 248 -7.47 -52.49 59.27
N ALA A 249 -7.40 -51.17 59.35
CA ALA A 249 -6.14 -50.41 59.35
C ALA A 249 -5.93 -49.63 60.66
N GLU A 250 -4.68 -49.52 61.12
CA GLU A 250 -4.32 -48.71 62.30
C GLU A 250 -4.47 -47.20 62.04
N PRO A 251 -4.71 -46.34 63.06
CA PRO A 251 -4.89 -44.90 62.86
C PRO A 251 -3.77 -44.19 62.09
N ARG A 252 -2.51 -44.64 62.25
CA ARG A 252 -1.34 -44.09 61.53
C ARG A 252 -1.34 -44.40 60.03
N ASP A 253 -2.10 -45.41 59.61
CA ASP A 253 -2.16 -45.91 58.24
C ASP A 253 -3.44 -45.50 57.51
N ARG A 254 -4.26 -44.62 58.10
CA ARG A 254 -5.50 -44.10 57.50
C ARG A 254 -5.25 -42.71 56.94
N PHE A 255 -5.45 -42.50 55.64
CA PHE A 255 -5.22 -41.22 54.97
C PHE A 255 -6.47 -40.75 54.24
N VAL A 256 -6.90 -39.52 54.53
CA VAL A 256 -7.90 -38.81 53.75
C VAL A 256 -7.16 -37.90 52.77
N CYS A 257 -7.36 -38.12 51.48
CA CYS A 257 -6.51 -37.58 50.43
C CYS A 257 -7.28 -36.59 49.55
N PHE A 258 -6.58 -35.58 49.06
CA PHE A 258 -7.06 -34.70 48.00
C PHE A 258 -5.93 -34.32 47.06
N ALA A 259 -6.25 -34.15 45.78
CA ALA A 259 -5.31 -33.69 44.77
C ALA A 259 -4.99 -32.22 45.00
N ASP A 260 -3.77 -31.92 45.47
CA ASP A 260 -3.36 -30.60 45.93
C ASP A 260 -2.49 -29.90 44.86
N PRO A 261 -2.98 -28.85 44.17
CA PRO A 261 -2.18 -28.09 43.23
C PRO A 261 -1.22 -27.11 43.94
N SER A 262 -1.30 -26.93 45.25
CA SER A 262 -0.41 -26.04 45.99
C SER A 262 1.04 -26.54 45.98
N THR A 263 1.99 -25.68 45.62
CA THR A 263 3.43 -25.94 45.78
C THR A 263 4.02 -25.32 47.04
N TYR A 264 3.20 -24.66 47.88
CA TYR A 264 3.66 -24.15 49.18
C TYR A 264 4.09 -25.30 50.11
N PRO A 265 5.22 -25.18 50.83
CA PRO A 265 5.71 -26.26 51.70
C PRO A 265 4.74 -26.67 52.82
N GLN A 266 4.00 -25.70 53.39
CA GLN A 266 3.15 -25.92 54.57
C GLN A 266 1.67 -25.59 54.33
N ASN A 267 1.34 -24.91 53.22
CA ASN A 267 -0.01 -24.41 52.95
C ASN A 267 -0.72 -25.30 51.91
N PRO A 268 -1.72 -26.10 52.28
CA PRO A 268 -2.54 -26.84 51.32
C PRO A 268 -3.41 -25.90 50.48
N ALA A 269 -3.88 -26.37 49.32
CA ALA A 269 -4.80 -25.60 48.49
C ALA A 269 -6.19 -25.40 49.12
N TRP A 270 -6.88 -24.38 48.62
CA TRP A 270 -8.11 -23.81 49.16
C TRP A 270 -9.24 -24.81 49.42
N MET A 271 -9.42 -25.81 48.56
CA MET A 271 -10.52 -26.78 48.63
C MET A 271 -10.45 -27.74 49.83
N LEU A 272 -9.31 -27.84 50.52
CA LEU A 272 -9.21 -28.62 51.75
C LEU A 272 -10.19 -28.11 52.83
N ARG A 273 -10.52 -26.80 52.82
CA ARG A 273 -11.51 -26.22 53.74
C ARG A 273 -12.86 -26.95 53.66
N ASN A 274 -13.34 -27.22 52.45
CA ASN A 274 -14.62 -27.88 52.22
C ASN A 274 -14.57 -29.37 52.62
N LEU A 275 -13.46 -30.05 52.32
CA LEU A 275 -13.25 -31.44 52.74
C LEU A 275 -13.25 -31.59 54.27
N LEU A 276 -12.61 -30.66 54.98
CA LEU A 276 -12.58 -30.68 56.45
C LEU A 276 -13.96 -30.46 57.09
N VAL A 277 -14.83 -29.69 56.43
CA VAL A 277 -16.23 -29.54 56.86
C VAL A 277 -17.00 -30.84 56.64
N LEU A 278 -16.79 -31.55 55.53
CA LEU A 278 -17.36 -32.89 55.31
C LEU A 278 -16.92 -33.86 56.41
N VAL A 279 -15.62 -33.94 56.68
CA VAL A 279 -15.02 -34.82 57.72
C VAL A 279 -15.64 -34.55 59.09
N ARG A 280 -15.76 -33.27 59.49
CA ARG A 280 -16.36 -32.93 60.78
C ARG A 280 -17.85 -33.18 60.82
N GLN A 281 -18.58 -32.71 59.81
CA GLN A 281 -20.03 -32.68 59.88
C GLN A 281 -20.66 -34.05 59.64
N ARG A 282 -20.09 -34.83 58.71
CA ARG A 282 -20.65 -36.11 58.29
C ARG A 282 -20.01 -37.28 59.03
N TRP A 283 -18.68 -37.32 59.11
CA TRP A 283 -17.95 -38.40 59.77
C TRP A 283 -17.77 -38.20 61.27
N LYS A 284 -18.12 -37.01 61.80
CA LYS A 284 -17.99 -36.67 63.22
C LYS A 284 -16.58 -36.86 63.78
N LEU A 285 -15.57 -36.68 62.93
CA LEU A 285 -14.17 -36.78 63.32
C LEU A 285 -13.62 -35.44 63.82
N HIS A 286 -12.91 -35.50 64.94
CA HIS A 286 -12.17 -34.38 65.54
C HIS A 286 -10.66 -34.46 65.31
N LYS A 287 -10.17 -35.64 64.90
CA LYS A 287 -8.79 -35.91 64.51
C LYS A 287 -8.79 -36.58 63.15
N VAL A 288 -7.94 -36.09 62.24
CA VAL A 288 -7.82 -36.66 60.90
C VAL A 288 -6.39 -36.52 60.39
N GLN A 289 -5.91 -37.53 59.68
CA GLN A 289 -4.66 -37.50 58.94
C GLN A 289 -4.96 -37.20 57.47
N ILE A 290 -4.57 -36.01 57.01
CA ILE A 290 -4.73 -35.55 55.64
C ILE A 290 -3.46 -35.80 54.84
N LEU A 291 -3.61 -36.36 53.64
CA LEU A 291 -2.55 -36.43 52.64
C LEU A 291 -2.85 -35.45 51.50
N SER A 292 -2.08 -34.36 51.44
CA SER A 292 -2.00 -33.48 50.27
C SER A 292 -1.28 -34.22 49.14
N TYR A 293 -2.03 -34.81 48.22
CA TYR A 293 -1.47 -35.56 47.10
C TYR A 293 -0.94 -34.60 46.04
N ARG A 294 0.39 -34.52 45.89
CA ARG A 294 1.12 -33.60 44.99
C ARG A 294 2.04 -34.34 44.02
N ASP A 295 1.96 -35.66 43.99
CA ASP A 295 2.82 -36.49 43.16
C ASP A 295 2.23 -36.63 41.75
N THR A 296 3.12 -36.78 40.77
CA THR A 296 2.75 -37.03 39.38
C THR A 296 3.44 -38.29 38.88
N HIS A 297 2.78 -39.07 38.03
CA HIS A 297 3.35 -40.31 37.49
C HIS A 297 4.69 -40.07 36.76
N ALA A 298 4.86 -38.90 36.13
CA ALA A 298 6.08 -38.53 35.42
C ALA A 298 7.30 -38.29 36.33
N ARG A 299 7.09 -37.98 37.62
CA ARG A 299 8.14 -37.70 38.61
C ARG A 299 7.89 -38.42 39.93
N ARG A 300 7.56 -39.71 39.83
CA ARG A 300 7.26 -40.59 40.97
C ARG A 300 8.48 -40.91 41.86
N ASP A 301 9.67 -40.49 41.46
CA ASP A 301 10.96 -40.65 42.16
C ASP A 301 11.23 -39.55 43.19
N ARG A 302 10.47 -38.43 43.15
CA ARG A 302 10.61 -37.31 44.09
C ARG A 302 9.30 -37.10 44.85
N PRO A 303 9.25 -37.39 46.16
CA PRO A 303 8.02 -37.23 46.94
C PRO A 303 7.72 -35.75 47.18
N HIS A 304 6.61 -35.27 46.61
CA HIS A 304 6.07 -33.94 46.81
C HIS A 304 4.84 -33.95 47.72
N SER A 305 4.15 -35.09 47.87
CA SER A 305 3.00 -35.23 48.76
C SER A 305 3.36 -35.01 50.22
N VAL A 306 2.40 -34.43 50.95
CA VAL A 306 2.59 -33.96 52.33
C VAL A 306 1.49 -34.51 53.24
N VAL A 307 1.88 -35.05 54.40
CA VAL A 307 0.99 -35.59 55.43
C VAL A 307 0.84 -34.59 56.58
N MET A 308 -0.41 -34.31 56.95
CA MET A 308 -0.77 -33.38 58.02
C MET A 308 -1.70 -34.05 59.03
N HIS A 309 -1.33 -33.99 60.31
CA HIS A 309 -2.20 -34.41 61.41
C HIS A 309 -2.98 -33.20 61.90
N LEU A 310 -4.29 -33.24 61.70
CA LEU A 310 -5.18 -32.13 62.03
C LEU A 310 -6.08 -32.49 63.21
N TYR A 311 -6.23 -31.54 64.12
CA TYR A 311 -7.12 -31.62 65.26
C TYR A 311 -8.04 -30.41 65.33
N CYS A 312 -9.30 -30.68 65.63
CA CYS A 312 -10.33 -29.68 65.90
C CYS A 312 -10.97 -30.03 67.25
N PRO A 313 -11.04 -29.09 68.23
CA PRO A 313 -11.71 -29.34 69.49
C PRO A 313 -13.17 -29.79 69.29
N PRO A 314 -13.67 -30.74 70.10
CA PRO A 314 -15.07 -31.12 70.06
C PRO A 314 -15.96 -29.95 70.50
N ASP A 315 -17.08 -29.77 69.79
CA ASP A 315 -18.03 -28.69 70.03
C ASP A 315 -19.28 -29.27 70.74
N PRO A 316 -19.69 -28.74 71.90
CA PRO A 316 -20.86 -29.25 72.63
C PRO A 316 -22.20 -28.99 71.92
N ILE A 317 -22.27 -28.12 70.91
CA ILE A 317 -23.49 -27.83 70.14
C ILE A 317 -23.25 -28.19 68.67
N VAL A 318 -23.80 -29.31 68.19
CA VAL A 318 -23.77 -29.66 66.76
C VAL A 318 -24.80 -28.79 66.02
N ALA A 319 -24.46 -27.53 65.76
CA ALA A 319 -25.34 -26.65 65.00
C ALA A 319 -25.41 -27.12 63.54
N SER A 320 -26.60 -27.43 63.03
CA SER A 320 -26.86 -27.73 61.61
C SER A 320 -26.91 -26.48 60.72
N ALA A 321 -26.46 -25.33 61.24
CA ALA A 321 -26.51 -24.05 60.56
C ALA A 321 -25.45 -23.97 59.45
N LEU A 322 -25.76 -23.21 58.38
CA LEU A 322 -24.82 -22.96 57.29
C LEU A 322 -23.57 -22.26 57.83
N PRO A 323 -22.37 -22.81 57.64
CA PRO A 323 -21.14 -22.16 58.09
C PRO A 323 -20.87 -20.87 57.33
N LYS A 324 -20.04 -19.98 57.91
CA LYS A 324 -19.58 -18.77 57.22
C LYS A 324 -18.88 -19.13 55.91
N ILE A 325 -19.27 -18.46 54.82
CA ILE A 325 -18.71 -18.67 53.48
C ILE A 325 -17.78 -17.51 53.12
N THR A 326 -16.64 -17.84 52.53
CA THR A 326 -15.72 -16.88 51.90
C THR A 326 -15.19 -17.46 50.59
N GLY A 327 -14.61 -16.65 49.70
CA GLY A 327 -14.03 -17.22 48.48
C GLY A 327 -13.80 -16.26 47.32
N TRP A 328 -14.18 -14.99 47.43
CA TRP A 328 -13.96 -14.02 46.36
C TRP A 328 -12.47 -13.90 46.04
N GLU A 329 -12.17 -14.04 44.75
CA GLU A 329 -10.82 -13.95 44.23
C GLU A 329 -10.22 -12.56 44.48
N ARG A 330 -8.92 -12.51 44.74
CA ARG A 330 -8.19 -11.25 44.84
C ARG A 330 -7.47 -10.96 43.53
N ASN A 331 -7.42 -9.69 43.17
CA ASN A 331 -6.60 -9.25 42.04
C ASN A 331 -5.10 -9.28 42.40
N GLU A 332 -4.24 -9.00 41.42
CA GLU A 332 -2.77 -8.96 41.59
C GLU A 332 -2.33 -7.99 42.70
N ASN A 333 -3.11 -6.94 42.95
CA ASN A 333 -2.90 -5.97 44.02
C ASN A 333 -3.51 -6.40 45.37
N ASN A 334 -3.89 -7.68 45.51
CA ASN A 334 -4.49 -8.30 46.70
C ASN A 334 -5.84 -7.69 47.15
N ARG A 335 -6.53 -6.96 46.26
CA ARG A 335 -7.84 -6.33 46.49
C ARG A 335 -8.98 -7.19 45.94
N LEU A 336 -10.15 -7.12 46.58
CA LEU A 336 -11.36 -7.85 46.19
C LEU A 336 -12.13 -7.11 45.08
N ASN A 337 -11.49 -6.95 43.92
CA ASN A 337 -12.06 -6.23 42.77
C ASN A 337 -12.17 -7.14 41.54
N SER A 338 -13.16 -6.85 40.71
CA SER A 338 -13.34 -7.52 39.41
C SER A 338 -12.14 -7.27 38.49
N ARG A 339 -11.86 -8.24 37.63
CA ARG A 339 -10.86 -8.14 36.56
C ARG A 339 -11.54 -7.66 35.27
N ILE A 340 -10.80 -6.90 34.46
CA ILE A 340 -11.23 -6.43 33.15
C ILE A 340 -10.18 -6.87 32.14
N VAL A 341 -10.61 -7.54 31.07
CA VAL A 341 -9.74 -7.97 29.97
C VAL A 341 -10.23 -7.32 28.69
N ASP A 342 -9.34 -6.62 28.00
CA ASP A 342 -9.58 -6.00 26.69
C ASP A 342 -9.05 -6.95 25.61
N LEU A 343 -9.96 -7.50 24.80
CA LEU A 343 -9.63 -8.44 23.72
C LEU A 343 -9.89 -7.85 22.34
N ALA A 344 -10.08 -6.53 22.24
CA ALA A 344 -10.38 -5.88 20.97
C ALA A 344 -9.29 -6.15 19.92
N GLU A 345 -8.02 -6.17 20.30
CA GLU A 345 -6.91 -6.46 19.37
C GLU A 345 -6.95 -7.87 18.77
N TYR A 346 -7.61 -8.83 19.44
CA TYR A 346 -7.66 -10.23 19.02
C TYR A 346 -9.01 -10.64 18.42
N MET A 347 -10.06 -9.86 18.69
CA MET A 347 -11.44 -10.22 18.33
C MET A 347 -12.12 -9.22 17.40
N ASP A 348 -11.67 -7.96 17.35
CA ASP A 348 -12.25 -6.94 16.46
C ASP A 348 -11.74 -7.14 15.02
N PRO A 349 -12.60 -7.51 14.06
CA PRO A 349 -12.18 -7.74 12.68
C PRO A 349 -11.52 -6.51 12.04
N ALA A 350 -11.93 -5.30 12.43
CA ALA A 350 -11.35 -4.07 11.89
C ALA A 350 -9.91 -3.87 12.36
N LYS A 351 -9.64 -4.12 13.66
CA LYS A 351 -8.28 -4.05 14.22
C LYS A 351 -7.39 -5.17 13.69
N LEU A 352 -7.92 -6.38 13.53
CA LEU A 352 -7.18 -7.49 12.93
C LEU A 352 -6.76 -7.18 11.49
N ALA A 353 -7.66 -6.58 10.70
CA ALA A 353 -7.34 -6.12 9.36
C ALA A 353 -6.26 -5.03 9.37
N ASP A 354 -6.36 -4.03 10.26
CA ASP A 354 -5.35 -2.97 10.42
C ASP A 354 -3.96 -3.54 10.78
N GLN A 355 -3.90 -4.44 11.77
CA GLN A 355 -2.66 -5.10 12.16
C GLN A 355 -2.06 -5.93 11.02
N SER A 356 -2.89 -6.64 10.25
CA SER A 356 -2.42 -7.46 9.12
C SER A 356 -1.86 -6.60 7.98
N VAL A 357 -2.47 -5.46 7.68
CA VAL A 357 -1.97 -4.52 6.67
C VAL A 357 -0.64 -3.93 7.12
N ASP A 358 -0.56 -3.43 8.36
CA ASP A 358 0.67 -2.86 8.91
C ASP A 358 1.81 -3.88 9.01
N LEU A 359 1.49 -5.14 9.32
CA LEU A 359 2.48 -6.22 9.36
C LEU A 359 3.11 -6.46 7.98
N ASN A 360 2.33 -6.48 6.90
CA ASN A 360 2.87 -6.68 5.55
C ASN A 360 3.88 -5.59 5.16
N LEU A 361 3.60 -4.33 5.47
CA LEU A 361 4.53 -3.23 5.22
C LEU A 361 5.76 -3.33 6.12
N LYS A 362 5.60 -3.66 7.41
CA LYS A 362 6.72 -3.89 8.33
C LYS A 362 7.61 -5.04 7.87
N LEU A 363 7.05 -6.09 7.26
CA LEU A 363 7.82 -7.19 6.69
C LEU A 363 8.69 -6.73 5.51
N MET A 364 8.21 -5.81 4.66
CA MET A 364 9.05 -5.20 3.60
C MET A 364 10.24 -4.45 4.21
N LYS A 365 9.98 -3.63 5.24
CA LYS A 365 11.02 -2.91 5.99
C LYS A 365 12.04 -3.88 6.60
N TRP A 366 11.58 -4.85 7.38
CA TRP A 366 12.49 -5.75 8.12
C TRP A 366 13.27 -6.72 7.24
N ARG A 367 12.69 -7.17 6.11
CA ARG A 367 13.33 -8.19 5.26
C ARG A 367 14.12 -7.63 4.09
N ILE A 368 13.72 -6.48 3.55
CA ILE A 368 14.25 -5.99 2.25
C ILE A 368 14.88 -4.60 2.40
N ALA A 369 14.20 -3.65 3.05
CA ALA A 369 14.64 -2.26 3.13
C ALA A 369 14.55 -1.71 4.57
N PRO A 370 15.54 -1.99 5.45
CA PRO A 370 15.50 -1.61 6.86
C PRO A 370 15.34 -0.12 7.13
N ASP A 371 15.91 0.72 6.24
CA ASP A 371 15.89 2.18 6.34
C ASP A 371 14.60 2.81 5.81
N LEU A 372 13.64 2.00 5.35
CA LEU A 372 12.34 2.47 4.87
C LEU A 372 11.53 3.09 6.02
N ASP A 373 11.16 4.35 5.87
CA ASP A 373 10.25 5.05 6.78
C ASP A 373 8.81 4.87 6.31
N LEU A 374 8.12 3.93 6.96
CA LEU A 374 6.70 3.65 6.73
C LEU A 374 5.78 4.66 7.43
N ASP A 375 6.25 5.32 8.49
CA ASP A 375 5.43 6.22 9.29
C ASP A 375 5.20 7.53 8.53
N VAL A 376 6.22 8.02 7.81
CA VAL A 376 6.06 9.17 6.91
C VAL A 376 5.00 8.88 5.83
N VAL A 377 5.03 7.69 5.24
CA VAL A 377 4.06 7.29 4.21
C VAL A 377 2.65 7.17 4.80
N ARG A 378 2.51 6.48 5.94
CA ARG A 378 1.23 6.29 6.65
C ARG A 378 0.54 7.61 6.99
N ASN A 379 1.32 8.59 7.46
CA ASN A 379 0.82 9.87 7.98
C ASN A 379 0.62 10.93 6.88
N THR A 380 1.08 10.68 5.66
CA THR A 380 0.92 11.62 4.54
C THR A 380 -0.55 11.78 4.17
N ARG A 381 -1.04 13.02 4.10
CA ARG A 381 -2.41 13.34 3.67
C ARG A 381 -2.44 13.62 2.17
N CYS A 382 -3.16 12.80 1.42
CA CYS A 382 -3.21 12.87 -0.04
C CYS A 382 -4.52 13.46 -0.55
N LEU A 383 -4.45 14.55 -1.33
CA LEU A 383 -5.56 15.11 -2.08
C LEU A 383 -5.51 14.62 -3.53
N LEU A 384 -6.56 13.94 -3.99
CA LEU A 384 -6.71 13.42 -5.35
C LEU A 384 -7.69 14.30 -6.13
N LEU A 385 -7.16 15.14 -7.01
CA LEU A 385 -7.97 15.95 -7.94
C LEU A 385 -8.29 15.10 -9.17
N GLY A 386 -9.48 14.50 -9.16
CA GLY A 386 -9.96 13.52 -10.12
C GLY A 386 -10.19 12.15 -9.47
N ALA A 387 -11.43 11.65 -9.54
CA ALA A 387 -11.85 10.32 -9.10
C ALA A 387 -12.12 9.38 -10.29
N GLY A 388 -11.61 9.71 -11.48
CA GLY A 388 -11.68 8.88 -12.67
C GLY A 388 -10.73 7.67 -12.65
N THR A 389 -10.25 7.28 -13.83
CA THR A 389 -9.39 6.10 -14.03
C THR A 389 -8.12 6.19 -13.18
N LEU A 390 -7.38 7.31 -13.27
CA LEU A 390 -6.17 7.53 -12.48
C LEU A 390 -6.46 7.58 -10.97
N GLY A 391 -7.43 8.39 -10.53
CA GLY A 391 -7.79 8.52 -9.11
C GLY A 391 -8.13 7.19 -8.44
N SER A 392 -8.83 6.31 -9.16
CA SER A 392 -9.19 4.98 -8.69
C SER A 392 -7.98 4.05 -8.51
N TYR A 393 -7.01 4.06 -9.43
CA TYR A 393 -5.79 3.23 -9.30
C TYR A 393 -4.79 3.84 -8.31
N VAL A 394 -4.57 5.15 -8.34
CA VAL A 394 -3.66 5.85 -7.42
C VAL A 394 -4.10 5.62 -5.97
N SER A 395 -5.39 5.80 -5.64
CA SER A 395 -5.89 5.60 -4.28
C SER A 395 -5.72 4.16 -3.78
N ARG A 396 -5.91 3.15 -4.64
CA ARG A 396 -5.65 1.74 -4.30
C ARG A 396 -4.17 1.49 -4.00
N ASN A 397 -3.27 2.09 -4.78
CA ASN A 397 -1.83 1.97 -4.55
C ASN A 397 -1.40 2.69 -3.26
N LEU A 398 -1.94 3.90 -2.99
CA LEU A 398 -1.70 4.64 -1.75
C LEU A 398 -2.14 3.85 -0.51
N MET A 399 -3.34 3.25 -0.56
CA MET A 399 -3.83 2.39 0.50
C MET A 399 -2.96 1.13 0.68
N GLY A 400 -2.46 0.56 -0.42
CA GLY A 400 -1.51 -0.55 -0.39
C GLY A 400 -0.20 -0.20 0.32
N TRP A 401 0.26 1.04 0.19
CA TRP A 401 1.41 1.61 0.92
C TRP A 401 1.09 2.09 2.35
N GLY A 402 -0.16 1.94 2.79
CA GLY A 402 -0.57 2.24 4.16
C GLY A 402 -1.00 3.69 4.40
N VAL A 403 -1.14 4.52 3.36
CA VAL A 403 -1.67 5.89 3.49
C VAL A 403 -3.07 5.84 4.09
N ARG A 404 -3.30 6.60 5.17
CA ARG A 404 -4.58 6.58 5.90
C ARG A 404 -5.54 7.67 5.47
N LYS A 405 -5.07 8.86 5.07
CA LYS A 405 -5.93 10.00 4.74
C LYS A 405 -5.93 10.28 3.24
N ILE A 406 -7.08 10.04 2.60
CA ILE A 406 -7.26 10.19 1.14
C ILE A 406 -8.53 10.98 0.86
N THR A 407 -8.40 12.13 0.21
CA THR A 407 -9.53 12.99 -0.14
C THR A 407 -9.68 13.09 -1.64
N PHE A 408 -10.88 12.84 -2.16
CA PHE A 408 -11.21 12.97 -3.59
C PHE A 408 -11.92 14.27 -3.89
N VAL A 409 -11.62 14.86 -5.05
CA VAL A 409 -12.37 15.96 -5.66
C VAL A 409 -12.75 15.56 -7.08
N ASP A 410 -14.04 15.53 -7.39
CA ASP A 410 -14.57 15.24 -8.73
C ASP A 410 -16.02 15.75 -8.84
N ASN A 411 -16.37 16.39 -9.96
CA ASN A 411 -17.72 16.90 -10.21
C ASN A 411 -18.63 15.89 -10.95
N GLY A 412 -18.06 14.78 -11.40
CA GLY A 412 -18.70 13.86 -12.33
C GLY A 412 -19.51 12.76 -11.65
N LYS A 413 -20.42 12.19 -12.43
CA LYS A 413 -21.22 11.01 -12.05
C LYS A 413 -20.69 9.74 -12.69
N VAL A 414 -20.91 8.61 -12.03
CA VAL A 414 -20.54 7.29 -12.54
C VAL A 414 -21.43 6.92 -13.74
N SER A 415 -20.81 6.62 -14.88
CA SER A 415 -21.48 6.19 -16.11
C SER A 415 -21.21 4.71 -16.41
N PHE A 416 -22.05 4.09 -17.25
CA PHE A 416 -21.96 2.65 -17.56
C PHE A 416 -20.61 2.18 -18.13
N SER A 417 -19.85 3.06 -18.78
CA SER A 417 -18.52 2.74 -19.30
C SER A 417 -17.41 2.83 -18.25
N ASN A 418 -17.68 3.37 -17.06
CA ASN A 418 -16.68 3.64 -16.04
C ASN A 418 -16.22 2.41 -15.26
N PRO A 419 -17.10 1.51 -14.73
CA PRO A 419 -16.68 0.42 -13.85
C PRO A 419 -15.56 -0.49 -14.39
N VAL A 420 -15.53 -0.70 -15.71
CA VAL A 420 -14.51 -1.54 -16.37
C VAL A 420 -13.12 -0.89 -16.46
N ARG A 421 -13.02 0.42 -16.19
CA ARG A 421 -11.76 1.20 -16.22
C ARG A 421 -11.44 1.86 -14.88
N GLN A 422 -12.45 2.06 -14.03
CA GLN A 422 -12.38 2.82 -12.79
C GLN A 422 -12.67 1.86 -11.62
N PRO A 423 -11.65 1.20 -11.05
CA PRO A 423 -11.82 0.04 -10.15
C PRO A 423 -12.39 0.37 -8.76
N LEU A 424 -12.99 1.54 -8.55
CA LEU A 424 -13.73 1.88 -7.34
C LEU A 424 -15.25 1.85 -7.54
N PHE A 425 -15.73 1.69 -8.77
CA PHE A 425 -17.14 1.72 -9.11
C PHE A 425 -17.63 0.37 -9.64
N GLU A 426 -18.87 0.04 -9.32
CA GLU A 426 -19.56 -1.15 -9.78
C GLU A 426 -20.72 -0.79 -10.72
N PHE A 427 -21.28 -1.79 -11.42
CA PHE A 427 -22.45 -1.60 -12.29
C PHE A 427 -23.64 -0.93 -11.57
N LYS A 428 -23.87 -1.28 -10.30
CA LYS A 428 -24.97 -0.71 -9.49
C LYS A 428 -24.84 0.80 -9.29
N ASP A 429 -23.62 1.32 -9.33
CA ASP A 429 -23.32 2.74 -9.12
C ASP A 429 -23.72 3.60 -10.33
N CYS A 430 -23.98 2.97 -11.49
CA CYS A 430 -24.41 3.63 -12.73
C CYS A 430 -25.93 3.83 -12.82
N VAL A 431 -26.71 3.05 -12.06
CA VAL A 431 -28.18 3.01 -12.18
C VAL A 431 -28.78 4.30 -11.61
N GLY A 432 -29.92 4.75 -12.16
CA GLY A 432 -30.62 5.94 -11.66
C GLY A 432 -29.93 7.27 -12.01
N GLY A 433 -29.14 7.31 -13.09
CA GLY A 433 -28.43 8.52 -13.54
C GLY A 433 -27.01 8.67 -12.98
N GLY A 434 -26.52 7.65 -12.27
CA GLY A 434 -25.17 7.61 -11.73
C GLY A 434 -25.03 8.33 -10.39
N VAL A 435 -24.30 7.71 -9.47
CA VAL A 435 -23.89 8.31 -8.19
C VAL A 435 -22.70 9.27 -8.42
N ASP A 436 -22.49 10.21 -7.49
CA ASP A 436 -21.37 11.14 -7.57
C ASP A 436 -20.05 10.42 -7.29
N LYS A 437 -19.08 10.60 -8.20
CA LYS A 437 -17.81 9.84 -8.19
C LYS A 437 -17.00 10.06 -6.93
N ALA A 438 -16.83 11.31 -6.50
CA ALA A 438 -15.97 11.65 -5.36
C ALA A 438 -16.44 10.96 -4.07
N THR A 439 -17.72 11.09 -3.74
CA THR A 439 -18.32 10.47 -2.54
C THR A 439 -18.28 8.96 -2.63
N ARG A 440 -18.67 8.39 -3.78
CA ARG A 440 -18.68 6.93 -3.97
C ARG A 440 -17.29 6.33 -3.89
N ALA A 441 -16.26 7.00 -4.44
CA ALA A 441 -14.88 6.56 -4.36
C ALA A 441 -14.39 6.47 -2.90
N ALA A 442 -14.70 7.48 -2.08
CA ALA A 442 -14.37 7.46 -0.66
C ALA A 442 -15.07 6.32 0.10
N GLU A 443 -16.34 6.06 -0.19
CA GLU A 443 -17.06 4.91 0.36
C GLU A 443 -16.47 3.57 -0.08
N ALA A 444 -16.03 3.46 -1.35
CA ALA A 444 -15.40 2.25 -1.86
C ALA A 444 -14.09 1.94 -1.13
N LEU A 445 -13.27 2.95 -0.82
CA LEU A 445 -12.06 2.75 -0.02
C LEU A 445 -12.39 2.24 1.38
N LYS A 446 -13.41 2.81 2.06
CA LYS A 446 -13.85 2.35 3.38
C LYS A 446 -14.40 0.92 3.36
N GLN A 447 -15.02 0.51 2.26
CA GLN A 447 -15.48 -0.87 2.05
C GLN A 447 -14.30 -1.84 1.86
N ILE A 448 -13.22 -1.40 1.21
CA ILE A 448 -12.01 -2.22 1.02
C ILE A 448 -11.23 -2.35 2.33
N TYR A 449 -11.04 -1.25 3.04
CA TYR A 449 -10.29 -1.21 4.29
C TYR A 449 -10.89 -0.18 5.26
N PRO A 450 -11.56 -0.61 6.34
CA PRO A 450 -12.27 0.30 7.25
C PRO A 450 -11.39 1.30 8.00
N GLY A 451 -10.08 1.06 8.10
CA GLY A 451 -9.14 1.95 8.79
C GLY A 451 -8.71 3.18 7.98
N VAL A 452 -9.18 3.34 6.73
CA VAL A 452 -8.89 4.52 5.91
C VAL A 452 -9.82 5.70 6.24
N GLU A 453 -9.24 6.87 6.46
CA GLU A 453 -9.94 8.15 6.52
C GLU A 453 -10.11 8.69 5.10
N ALA A 454 -11.19 8.26 4.43
CA ALA A 454 -11.53 8.72 3.08
C ALA A 454 -12.68 9.73 3.07
N ALA A 455 -12.53 10.80 2.28
CA ALA A 455 -13.56 11.82 2.05
C ALA A 455 -13.70 12.16 0.55
N GLY A 456 -14.89 12.60 0.14
CA GLY A 456 -15.17 12.98 -1.25
C GLY A 456 -15.89 14.32 -1.31
N HIS A 457 -15.42 15.22 -2.17
CA HIS A 457 -16.01 16.54 -2.41
C HIS A 457 -16.46 16.66 -3.86
N VAL A 458 -17.76 16.90 -4.04
CA VAL A 458 -18.37 17.14 -5.35
C VAL A 458 -18.30 18.63 -5.65
N MET A 459 -17.33 19.04 -6.45
CA MET A 459 -17.08 20.44 -6.79
C MET A 459 -16.31 20.57 -8.10
N ASN A 460 -16.43 21.72 -8.76
CA ASN A 460 -15.65 22.02 -9.96
C ASN A 460 -14.30 22.62 -9.58
N VAL A 461 -13.28 22.36 -10.40
CA VAL A 461 -12.02 23.11 -10.32
C VAL A 461 -12.09 24.22 -11.37
N PRO A 462 -11.95 25.49 -10.98
CA PRO A 462 -11.95 26.60 -11.94
C PRO A 462 -10.85 26.44 -12.99
N MET A 463 -11.21 26.57 -14.28
CA MET A 463 -10.31 26.35 -15.42
C MET A 463 -9.91 27.68 -16.05
N ALA A 464 -8.63 27.85 -16.36
CA ALA A 464 -8.13 29.04 -17.08
C ALA A 464 -8.78 29.16 -18.47
N GLY A 465 -9.05 30.39 -18.92
CA GLY A 465 -9.63 30.66 -20.24
C GLY A 465 -11.14 30.39 -20.39
N HIS A 466 -11.81 29.90 -19.34
CA HIS A 466 -13.28 29.71 -19.32
C HIS A 466 -13.96 30.82 -18.51
N PRO A 467 -14.80 31.67 -19.14
CA PRO A 467 -15.45 32.77 -18.46
C PRO A 467 -16.30 32.33 -17.27
N VAL A 468 -16.21 33.07 -16.17
CA VAL A 468 -16.97 32.79 -14.95
C VAL A 468 -18.44 33.15 -15.17
N THR A 469 -19.29 32.13 -15.26
CA THR A 469 -20.75 32.32 -15.44
C THR A 469 -21.50 32.61 -14.14
N ASN A 470 -21.02 32.08 -13.01
CA ASN A 470 -21.56 32.32 -11.67
C ASN A 470 -20.41 32.56 -10.68
N GLU A 471 -20.11 33.84 -10.42
CA GLU A 471 -18.98 34.24 -9.60
C GLU A 471 -19.06 33.71 -8.16
N ALA A 472 -20.23 33.75 -7.53
CA ALA A 472 -20.39 33.32 -6.14
C ALA A 472 -20.10 31.81 -5.99
N ALA A 473 -20.59 31.00 -6.92
CA ALA A 473 -20.36 29.55 -6.92
C ALA A 473 -18.89 29.21 -7.21
N THR A 474 -18.29 29.82 -8.24
CA THR A 474 -16.89 29.55 -8.60
C THR A 474 -15.93 30.03 -7.51
N LYS A 475 -16.25 31.14 -6.82
CA LYS A 475 -15.47 31.59 -5.66
C LYS A 475 -15.56 30.60 -4.50
N ALA A 476 -16.75 30.07 -4.20
CA ALA A 476 -16.91 29.05 -3.16
C ALA A 476 -16.11 27.76 -3.49
N ASP A 477 -16.13 27.33 -4.75
CA ASP A 477 -15.30 26.22 -5.24
C ASP A 477 -13.80 26.55 -5.09
N TYR A 478 -13.37 27.77 -5.43
CA TYR A 478 -11.98 28.21 -5.24
C TYR A 478 -11.56 28.17 -3.76
N ASP A 479 -12.37 28.76 -2.87
CA ASP A 479 -12.09 28.81 -1.44
C ASP A 479 -12.00 27.38 -0.88
N LYS A 480 -12.92 26.50 -1.29
CA LYS A 480 -12.90 25.10 -0.87
C LYS A 480 -11.67 24.35 -1.38
N LEU A 481 -11.27 24.57 -2.63
CA LEU A 481 -10.06 23.96 -3.20
C LEU A 481 -8.81 24.42 -2.44
N LYS A 482 -8.75 25.71 -2.10
CA LYS A 482 -7.65 26.27 -1.33
C LYS A 482 -7.55 25.63 0.04
N ASP A 483 -8.66 25.54 0.78
CA ASP A 483 -8.70 24.87 2.09
C ASP A 483 -8.23 23.42 1.99
N LEU A 484 -8.69 22.69 0.97
CA LEU A 484 -8.27 21.31 0.74
C LEU A 484 -6.78 21.20 0.43
N ILE A 485 -6.20 22.10 -0.36
CA ILE A 485 -4.76 22.09 -0.65
C ILE A 485 -3.96 22.41 0.62
N ASP A 486 -4.42 23.35 1.44
CA ASP A 486 -3.75 23.73 2.68
C ASP A 486 -3.78 22.60 3.72
N ASP A 487 -4.90 21.87 3.83
CA ASP A 487 -5.09 20.74 4.75
C ASP A 487 -4.30 19.47 4.37
N HIS A 488 -3.83 19.34 3.13
CA HIS A 488 -3.15 18.13 2.63
C HIS A 488 -1.66 18.36 2.39
N ASP A 489 -0.88 17.28 2.40
CA ASP A 489 0.58 17.35 2.25
C ASP A 489 1.00 17.17 0.78
N VAL A 490 0.27 16.30 0.07
CA VAL A 490 0.53 15.92 -1.32
C VAL A 490 -0.72 16.13 -2.16
N ILE A 491 -0.57 16.81 -3.28
CA ILE A 491 -1.63 17.10 -4.25
C ILE A 491 -1.39 16.32 -5.53
N PHE A 492 -2.34 15.46 -5.88
CA PHE A 492 -2.31 14.66 -7.10
C PHE A 492 -3.20 15.29 -8.17
N LEU A 493 -2.60 15.62 -9.31
CA LEU A 493 -3.28 16.15 -10.49
C LEU A 493 -3.63 14.99 -11.44
N LEU A 494 -4.86 14.50 -11.34
CA LEU A 494 -5.37 13.30 -12.04
C LEU A 494 -6.57 13.65 -12.94
N MET A 495 -6.58 14.90 -13.40
CA MET A 495 -7.68 15.51 -14.13
C MET A 495 -7.64 15.13 -15.61
N ASP A 496 -8.77 15.30 -16.29
CA ASP A 496 -8.95 14.90 -17.69
C ASP A 496 -8.56 15.99 -18.70
N THR A 497 -8.31 17.23 -18.26
CA THR A 497 -7.89 18.29 -19.17
C THR A 497 -6.64 19.01 -18.68
N ARG A 498 -6.00 19.75 -19.58
CA ARG A 498 -4.83 20.57 -19.29
C ARG A 498 -5.22 21.81 -18.47
N GLU A 499 -6.33 22.46 -18.83
CA GLU A 499 -6.76 23.74 -18.25
C GLU A 499 -7.12 23.57 -16.78
N SER A 500 -7.72 22.43 -16.44
CA SER A 500 -8.11 22.09 -15.08
C SER A 500 -6.91 21.83 -14.16
N ARG A 501 -5.74 21.47 -14.70
CA ARG A 501 -4.49 21.30 -13.93
C ARG A 501 -3.82 22.60 -13.57
N TRP A 502 -4.11 23.70 -14.27
CA TRP A 502 -3.40 24.97 -14.12
C TRP A 502 -3.52 25.55 -12.71
N LEU A 503 -4.75 25.79 -12.25
CA LEU A 503 -4.99 26.42 -10.96
C LEU A 503 -4.43 25.59 -9.79
N PRO A 504 -4.68 24.27 -9.69
CA PRO A 504 -4.03 23.43 -8.68
C PRO A 504 -2.51 23.43 -8.73
N SER A 505 -1.91 23.58 -9.92
CA SER A 505 -0.45 23.67 -10.06
C SER A 505 0.08 24.97 -9.46
N VAL A 506 -0.57 26.10 -9.74
CA VAL A 506 -0.23 27.40 -9.17
C VAL A 506 -0.40 27.36 -7.65
N MET A 507 -1.56 26.91 -7.16
CA MET A 507 -1.87 26.82 -5.73
C MET A 507 -0.88 25.91 -4.98
N GLY A 508 -0.64 24.70 -5.49
CA GLY A 508 0.25 23.73 -4.85
C GLY A 508 1.70 24.22 -4.79
N LYS A 509 2.20 24.83 -5.87
CA LYS A 509 3.54 25.44 -5.89
C LYS A 509 3.61 26.63 -4.93
N ALA A 510 2.61 27.53 -4.97
CA ALA A 510 2.56 28.71 -4.11
C ALA A 510 2.49 28.38 -2.61
N ALA A 511 1.81 27.29 -2.24
CA ALA A 511 1.68 26.78 -0.88
C ALA A 511 2.85 25.86 -0.45
N GLY A 512 3.83 25.59 -1.33
CA GLY A 512 4.98 24.74 -1.03
C GLY A 512 4.64 23.25 -0.87
N LYS A 513 3.54 22.79 -1.47
CA LYS A 513 3.07 21.40 -1.39
C LYS A 513 3.81 20.50 -2.39
N VAL A 514 3.86 19.19 -2.11
CA VAL A 514 4.31 18.21 -3.10
C VAL A 514 3.20 18.06 -4.14
N VAL A 515 3.49 18.34 -5.41
CA VAL A 515 2.53 18.18 -6.50
C VAL A 515 2.97 17.04 -7.42
N MET A 516 2.09 16.06 -7.55
CA MET A 516 2.28 14.84 -8.34
C MET A 516 1.32 14.87 -9.52
N ASN A 517 1.81 14.81 -10.75
CA ASN A 517 1.01 14.93 -11.95
C ASN A 517 1.12 13.67 -12.81
N ALA A 518 -0.03 13.16 -13.25
CA ALA A 518 -0.10 12.13 -14.28
C ALA A 518 -1.08 12.50 -15.38
N ALA A 519 -0.66 12.35 -16.64
CA ALA A 519 -1.50 12.55 -17.82
C ALA A 519 -1.32 11.39 -18.81
N LEU A 520 -2.36 11.11 -19.59
CA LEU A 520 -2.45 9.92 -20.42
C LEU A 520 -2.75 10.29 -21.88
N GLY A 521 -1.96 9.76 -22.80
CA GLY A 521 -2.29 9.71 -24.23
C GLY A 521 -2.90 8.35 -24.61
N PHE A 522 -3.08 8.10 -25.91
CA PHE A 522 -3.65 6.84 -26.42
C PHE A 522 -2.82 5.61 -26.01
N ASP A 523 -1.52 5.63 -26.31
CA ASP A 523 -0.52 4.59 -26.00
C ASP A 523 0.65 5.09 -25.15
N THR A 524 0.60 6.34 -24.68
CA THR A 524 1.66 7.01 -23.91
C THR A 524 1.16 7.53 -22.56
N TYR A 525 2.09 7.80 -21.64
CA TYR A 525 1.79 8.49 -20.38
C TYR A 525 2.96 9.36 -19.92
N VAL A 526 2.64 10.37 -19.11
CA VAL A 526 3.61 11.17 -18.36
C VAL A 526 3.26 11.11 -16.89
N VAL A 527 4.27 10.85 -16.07
CA VAL A 527 4.25 10.87 -14.60
C VAL A 527 5.33 11.84 -14.16
N MET A 528 5.03 12.82 -13.34
CA MET A 528 6.03 13.78 -12.88
C MET A 528 5.71 14.37 -11.52
N ARG A 529 6.74 14.86 -10.84
CA ARG A 529 6.63 15.71 -9.65
C ARG A 529 7.00 17.14 -10.00
N HIS A 530 6.34 18.13 -9.41
CA HIS A 530 6.78 19.52 -9.57
C HIS A 530 7.95 19.81 -8.63
N GLY A 531 8.88 20.69 -9.03
CA GLY A 531 9.89 21.21 -8.11
C GLY A 531 9.28 22.09 -7.02
N ALA A 532 9.99 22.27 -5.90
CA ALA A 532 9.67 23.27 -4.87
C ALA A 532 10.43 24.58 -5.12
N GLU A 533 9.96 25.72 -4.59
CA GLU A 533 10.73 26.97 -4.62
C GLU A 533 11.99 26.89 -3.74
N THR A 534 13.09 27.48 -4.23
CA THR A 534 14.31 27.71 -3.45
C THR A 534 14.11 28.96 -2.60
N SER A 535 14.03 28.82 -1.28
CA SER A 535 13.91 29.97 -0.38
C SER A 535 15.22 30.76 -0.35
N SER A 536 15.14 32.09 -0.47
CA SER A 536 16.26 33.03 -0.37
C SER A 536 16.80 33.18 1.06
N ASP A 537 16.09 32.67 2.07
CA ASP A 537 16.26 33.09 3.47
C ASP A 537 17.09 32.13 4.34
N GLU A 538 17.64 31.04 3.79
CA GLU A 538 18.52 30.11 4.51
C GLU A 538 19.96 30.22 3.99
N GLN A 539 20.61 31.35 4.29
CA GLN A 539 22.07 31.52 4.21
C GLN A 539 22.79 31.10 5.52
N LEU A 540 22.12 30.39 6.42
CA LEU A 540 22.69 29.99 7.72
C LEU A 540 22.30 28.54 8.02
N GLU A 541 22.98 27.58 7.39
CA GLU A 541 23.41 26.31 8.00
C GLU A 541 24.24 25.53 6.97
N GLU A 542 25.52 25.88 6.87
CA GLU A 542 26.56 24.96 6.37
C GLU A 542 26.59 23.74 7.29
N GLY A 543 25.88 22.66 6.93
CA GLY A 543 25.82 21.48 7.79
C GLY A 543 25.55 20.13 7.13
N VAL A 544 25.14 20.07 5.85
CA VAL A 544 24.74 18.77 5.23
C VAL A 544 25.30 18.57 3.82
N ALA A 545 26.51 19.10 3.56
CA ALA A 545 27.29 18.84 2.35
C ALA A 545 28.56 18.00 2.63
N SER A 546 28.49 17.05 3.56
CA SER A 546 29.58 16.11 3.83
C SER A 546 29.10 14.66 3.82
N LEU A 547 28.77 14.14 2.64
CA LEU A 547 28.83 12.71 2.38
C LEU A 547 29.10 12.41 0.90
N SER A 548 30.09 13.10 0.32
CA SER A 548 30.79 12.61 -0.88
C SER A 548 32.08 11.94 -0.43
N THR A 549 32.17 10.64 -0.71
CA THR A 549 33.36 9.81 -0.54
C THR A 549 34.59 10.47 -1.16
N SER A 550 35.69 10.44 -0.41
CA SER A 550 37.02 10.84 -0.81
C SER A 550 37.46 10.12 -2.09
N ASP A 551 37.57 10.84 -3.20
CA ASP A 551 38.70 10.64 -4.10
C ASP A 551 39.01 11.92 -4.89
N SER A 552 40.30 12.14 -5.08
CA SER A 552 40.99 13.41 -5.32
C SER A 552 40.79 14.06 -6.71
N THR A 553 40.44 15.36 -6.73
CA THR A 553 41.15 16.47 -7.44
C THR A 553 40.35 17.78 -7.25
N PRO A 554 40.98 18.92 -6.88
CA PRO A 554 40.24 20.18 -6.74
C PRO A 554 40.00 20.80 -8.11
N ALA A 555 38.74 20.74 -8.57
CA ALA A 555 38.28 21.57 -9.68
C ALA A 555 38.16 23.03 -9.21
N SER A 556 38.52 23.94 -10.10
CA SER A 556 38.57 25.41 -9.94
C SER A 556 37.25 26.06 -9.46
N PRO A 557 37.31 27.21 -8.78
CA PRO A 557 36.18 27.84 -8.06
C PRO A 557 35.13 28.55 -8.95
N GLU A 558 34.91 28.13 -10.20
CA GLU A 558 34.00 28.83 -11.14
C GLU A 558 32.65 28.14 -11.42
N GLN A 559 32.26 27.08 -10.71
CA GLN A 559 30.99 26.37 -10.94
C GLN A 559 30.20 26.02 -9.67
N SER A 560 29.93 27.01 -8.82
CA SER A 560 28.82 26.93 -7.86
C SER A 560 27.51 27.36 -8.57
N GLU A 561 27.05 26.58 -9.54
CA GLU A 561 25.72 26.78 -10.12
C GLU A 561 24.65 26.56 -9.04
N ARG A 562 23.86 27.61 -8.75
CA ARG A 562 22.66 27.50 -7.93
C ARG A 562 21.80 26.37 -8.49
N GLN A 563 21.57 25.32 -7.71
CA GLN A 563 20.83 24.15 -8.17
C GLN A 563 19.39 24.59 -8.54
N ALA A 564 19.10 24.69 -9.84
CA ALA A 564 17.85 25.25 -10.34
C ALA A 564 16.65 24.40 -9.88
N SER A 565 15.56 25.05 -9.45
CA SER A 565 14.29 24.37 -9.14
C SER A 565 13.85 23.53 -10.32
N LEU A 566 13.31 22.34 -10.08
CA LEU A 566 12.68 21.55 -11.13
C LEU A 566 11.42 22.24 -11.65
N GLY A 567 11.13 21.98 -12.93
CA GLY A 567 9.93 22.46 -13.60
C GLY A 567 8.63 21.88 -13.04
N CYS A 568 7.53 22.40 -13.55
CA CYS A 568 6.18 21.88 -13.40
C CYS A 568 5.69 21.43 -14.77
N TYR A 569 4.49 20.86 -14.82
CA TYR A 569 3.85 20.41 -16.06
C TYR A 569 3.84 21.46 -17.19
N PHE A 570 3.71 22.74 -16.85
CA PHE A 570 3.63 23.86 -17.79
C PHE A 570 4.97 24.52 -18.15
N CYS A 571 6.09 24.21 -17.48
CA CYS A 571 7.33 24.96 -17.71
C CYS A 571 8.03 24.57 -19.04
N ASN A 572 7.67 23.44 -19.67
CA ASN A 572 8.22 23.05 -20.99
C ASN A 572 7.31 23.47 -22.16
N ASP A 573 6.44 24.46 -21.97
CA ASP A 573 5.44 24.86 -22.96
C ASP A 573 5.59 26.32 -23.40
N VAL A 574 5.31 26.59 -24.67
CA VAL A 574 5.35 27.91 -25.30
C VAL A 574 3.97 28.54 -25.43
N VAL A 575 2.90 27.88 -24.95
CA VAL A 575 1.53 28.40 -24.96
C VAL A 575 0.86 28.23 -23.59
N ALA A 576 0.20 29.27 -23.08
CA ALA A 576 -0.58 29.18 -21.84
C ALA A 576 -1.85 28.34 -22.05
N PRO A 577 -2.42 27.76 -20.98
CA PRO A 577 -3.67 27.02 -21.09
C PRO A 577 -4.83 27.95 -21.52
N ALA A 578 -5.38 27.71 -22.69
CA ALA A 578 -6.57 28.36 -23.25
C ALA A 578 -7.68 27.32 -23.50
N ASP A 579 -8.90 27.77 -23.83
CA ASP A 579 -10.07 26.90 -24.07
C ASP A 579 -9.79 25.86 -25.17
N SER A 580 -9.46 24.63 -24.75
CA SER A 580 -9.26 23.48 -25.63
C SER A 580 -10.51 22.60 -25.78
N LEU A 581 -11.63 22.94 -25.11
CA LEU A 581 -12.88 22.20 -25.27
C LEU A 581 -13.42 22.33 -26.71
N SER A 582 -13.01 23.37 -27.44
CA SER A 582 -13.31 23.55 -28.87
C SER A 582 -12.33 22.86 -29.83
N ASP A 583 -11.03 22.74 -29.51
CA ASP A 583 -9.99 22.19 -30.41
C ASP A 583 -8.94 21.33 -29.64
N ARG A 584 -8.73 20.08 -30.06
CA ARG A 584 -8.18 18.95 -29.23
C ARG A 584 -6.84 18.36 -29.72
N THR A 585 -5.88 18.02 -28.83
CA THR A 585 -4.69 17.16 -29.17
C THR A 585 -3.94 16.34 -28.06
N LEU A 586 -4.35 16.17 -26.79
CA LEU A 586 -3.66 15.13 -25.95
C LEU A 586 -4.46 14.61 -24.77
N ASP A 587 -5.08 15.51 -23.99
CA ASP A 587 -5.67 15.14 -22.70
C ASP A 587 -7.15 14.71 -22.79
N GLN A 588 -7.86 15.02 -23.88
CA GLN A 588 -9.33 14.98 -23.86
C GLN A 588 -10.05 13.62 -24.02
N GLN A 589 -9.37 12.48 -23.88
CA GLN A 589 -10.05 11.18 -23.91
C GLN A 589 -9.42 10.14 -22.98
N CYS A 590 -9.50 10.33 -21.66
CA CYS A 590 -9.22 9.26 -20.68
C CYS A 590 -10.04 7.97 -20.92
N THR A 591 -11.08 8.01 -21.76
CA THR A 591 -11.87 6.85 -22.22
C THR A 591 -11.33 6.13 -23.45
N VAL A 592 -10.48 6.78 -24.26
CA VAL A 592 -9.89 6.22 -25.48
C VAL A 592 -8.37 6.08 -25.29
N THR A 593 -7.99 5.52 -24.16
CA THR A 593 -6.61 5.07 -23.89
C THR A 593 -6.57 3.55 -23.81
N ARG A 594 -5.42 2.96 -24.15
CA ARG A 594 -5.20 1.52 -23.91
C ARG A 594 -5.36 1.25 -22.41
N PRO A 595 -6.23 0.29 -21.99
CA PRO A 595 -6.61 0.13 -20.58
C PRO A 595 -5.46 -0.03 -19.58
N GLY A 596 -4.34 -0.65 -19.99
CA GLY A 596 -3.18 -0.88 -19.12
C GLY A 596 -2.42 0.39 -18.71
N ILE A 597 -2.51 1.48 -19.48
CA ILE A 597 -1.72 2.70 -19.26
C ILE A 597 -2.01 3.31 -17.90
N ALA A 598 -3.29 3.45 -17.56
CA ALA A 598 -3.68 4.13 -16.34
C ALA A 598 -3.17 3.40 -15.10
N ALA A 599 -3.17 2.07 -15.11
CA ALA A 599 -2.62 1.27 -14.03
C ALA A 599 -1.10 1.45 -13.89
N ILE A 600 -0.36 1.44 -15.01
CA ILE A 600 1.09 1.65 -15.03
C ILE A 600 1.46 3.05 -14.55
N ALA A 601 0.83 4.08 -15.12
CA ALA A 601 1.06 5.47 -14.75
C ALA A 601 0.74 5.72 -13.27
N SER A 602 -0.36 5.16 -12.77
CA SER A 602 -0.75 5.27 -11.36
C SER A 602 0.21 4.57 -10.41
N ALA A 603 0.74 3.41 -10.80
CA ALA A 603 1.75 2.70 -10.01
C ALA A 603 3.04 3.53 -9.94
N LEU A 604 3.57 3.96 -11.09
CA LEU A 604 4.79 4.79 -11.15
C LEU A 604 4.64 6.09 -10.37
N LEU A 605 3.47 6.73 -10.42
CA LEU A 605 3.21 7.98 -9.69
C LEU A 605 3.25 7.79 -8.17
N VAL A 606 2.65 6.71 -7.65
CA VAL A 606 2.68 6.41 -6.22
C VAL A 606 4.08 5.96 -5.78
N GLU A 607 4.75 5.10 -6.54
CA GLU A 607 6.13 4.70 -6.24
C GLU A 607 7.09 5.91 -6.24
N LEU A 608 6.89 6.85 -7.18
CA LEU A 608 7.65 8.09 -7.19
C LEU A 608 7.39 8.94 -5.94
N LEU A 609 6.14 9.04 -5.48
CA LEU A 609 5.83 9.74 -4.23
C LEU A 609 6.52 9.06 -3.05
N VAL A 610 6.35 7.74 -2.91
CA VAL A 610 6.91 7.01 -1.76
C VAL A 610 8.42 7.17 -1.75
N SER A 611 9.08 7.03 -2.91
CA SER A 611 10.50 7.30 -3.09
C SER A 611 10.86 8.73 -2.69
N LEU A 612 10.13 9.74 -3.15
CA LEU A 612 10.33 11.15 -2.79
C LEU A 612 10.25 11.40 -1.27
N LEU A 613 9.31 10.74 -0.58
CA LEU A 613 9.11 10.89 0.87
C LEU A 613 10.26 10.30 1.70
N GLN A 614 10.99 9.32 1.16
CA GLN A 614 12.18 8.76 1.81
C GLN A 614 13.39 9.69 1.70
N SER A 615 13.36 10.65 0.76
CA SER A 615 14.45 11.60 0.60
C SER A 615 14.39 12.69 1.69
N PRO A 616 15.51 13.03 2.35
CA PRO A 616 15.54 14.09 3.36
C PRO A 616 15.06 15.45 2.84
N LEU A 617 15.31 15.74 1.55
CA LEU A 617 14.94 17.00 0.91
C LEU A 617 13.48 17.02 0.41
N ARG A 618 12.77 15.87 0.43
CA ARG A 618 11.39 15.72 -0.02
C ARG A 618 11.12 16.43 -1.35
N ALA A 619 10.21 17.42 -1.39
CA ALA A 619 9.87 18.17 -2.60
C ALA A 619 11.06 18.84 -3.30
N ARG A 620 12.15 19.12 -2.57
CA ARG A 620 13.37 19.75 -3.07
C ARG A 620 14.42 18.76 -3.59
N SER A 621 14.15 17.45 -3.54
CA SER A 621 15.13 16.45 -3.99
C SER A 621 15.50 16.66 -5.47
N PRO A 622 16.80 16.66 -5.81
CA PRO A 622 17.24 16.85 -7.19
C PRO A 622 16.84 15.66 -8.07
N ALA A 623 16.73 15.89 -9.38
CA ALA A 623 16.54 14.80 -10.33
C ALA A 623 17.88 14.06 -10.56
N PRO A 624 17.86 12.74 -10.75
CA PRO A 624 19.06 11.99 -11.07
C PRO A 624 19.63 12.40 -12.46
N PRO A 625 20.95 12.47 -12.64
CA PRO A 625 21.57 12.74 -13.94
C PRO A 625 21.35 11.57 -14.92
N ASN A 626 21.41 11.85 -16.23
CA ASN A 626 21.13 10.90 -17.34
C ASN A 626 21.91 9.57 -17.33
N ARG A 627 22.92 9.41 -16.48
CA ARG A 627 23.68 8.18 -16.26
C ARG A 627 23.72 7.77 -14.78
N SER A 628 22.60 7.90 -14.06
CA SER A 628 22.55 7.44 -12.68
C SER A 628 22.57 5.92 -12.61
N VAL A 629 23.51 5.38 -11.83
CA VAL A 629 23.52 3.97 -11.38
C VAL A 629 22.16 3.66 -10.72
N PRO A 630 21.61 2.43 -10.83
CA PRO A 630 20.28 2.06 -10.30
C PRO A 630 20.00 2.35 -8.81
N ARG A 631 21.01 2.82 -8.04
CA ARG A 631 20.94 3.20 -6.62
C ARG A 631 21.72 4.49 -6.35
N SER A 632 21.36 5.60 -7.00
CA SER A 632 21.97 6.90 -6.70
C SER A 632 20.91 7.86 -6.15
N PRO A 633 21.02 8.34 -4.89
CA PRO A 633 22.10 8.11 -3.93
C PRO A 633 22.15 6.68 -3.38
N LEU A 634 23.35 6.19 -3.00
CA LEU A 634 23.61 4.81 -2.52
C LEU A 634 22.75 4.40 -1.32
N ASN A 635 22.29 5.38 -0.51
CA ASN A 635 21.58 5.17 0.75
C ASN A 635 20.05 5.37 0.63
N HIS A 636 19.50 5.47 -0.57
CA HIS A 636 18.05 5.62 -0.75
C HIS A 636 17.35 4.25 -0.75
N PRO A 637 16.38 3.98 0.15
CA PRO A 637 15.82 2.64 0.34
C PRO A 637 15.03 2.11 -0.86
N LEU A 638 14.55 3.01 -1.74
CA LEU A 638 13.70 2.69 -2.89
C LEU A 638 14.31 3.08 -4.25
N GLY A 639 15.58 3.50 -4.28
CA GLY A 639 16.27 3.85 -5.54
C GLY A 639 16.09 5.30 -5.99
N LEU A 640 15.83 5.53 -7.27
CA LEU A 640 15.86 6.86 -7.90
C LEU A 640 14.61 7.71 -7.57
N VAL A 641 14.78 9.04 -7.64
CA VAL A 641 13.70 10.03 -7.48
C VAL A 641 13.61 10.92 -8.75
N PRO A 642 13.15 10.38 -9.89
CA PRO A 642 13.09 11.12 -11.16
C PRO A 642 12.19 12.37 -11.10
N HIS A 643 12.44 13.32 -12.00
CA HIS A 643 11.56 14.48 -12.18
C HIS A 643 10.30 14.10 -12.98
N SER A 644 10.50 13.55 -14.18
CA SER A 644 9.44 13.05 -15.04
C SER A 644 9.82 11.69 -15.64
N ILE A 645 8.82 10.81 -15.74
CA ILE A 645 8.85 9.52 -16.42
C ILE A 645 7.86 9.59 -17.57
N ARG A 646 8.30 9.30 -18.78
CA ARG A 646 7.46 9.19 -19.98
C ARG A 646 7.51 7.77 -20.49
N GLY A 647 6.36 7.13 -20.60
CA GLY A 647 6.27 5.75 -21.08
C GLY A 647 5.53 5.63 -22.40
N TYR A 648 5.97 4.66 -23.20
CA TYR A 648 5.43 4.34 -24.52
C TYR A 648 5.10 2.84 -24.59
N LEU A 649 3.82 2.48 -24.66
CA LEU A 649 3.41 1.07 -24.74
C LEU A 649 3.57 0.46 -26.14
N SER A 650 3.81 1.28 -27.17
CA SER A 650 4.13 0.80 -28.52
C SER A 650 5.54 0.20 -28.57
N THR A 651 6.48 0.79 -27.84
CA THR A 651 7.90 0.37 -27.80
C THR A 651 8.31 -0.29 -26.48
N TRP A 652 7.43 -0.30 -25.48
CA TRP A 652 7.69 -0.78 -24.11
C TRP A 652 8.82 -0.03 -23.40
N ASP A 653 9.00 1.25 -23.74
CA ASP A 653 10.09 2.08 -23.24
C ASP A 653 9.64 3.08 -22.16
N ASN A 654 10.54 3.40 -21.23
CA ASN A 654 10.37 4.38 -20.16
C ASN A 654 11.56 5.35 -20.15
N MET A 655 11.30 6.60 -20.53
CA MET A 655 12.30 7.67 -20.56
C MET A 655 12.22 8.55 -19.31
N LEU A 656 13.36 8.73 -18.65
CA LEU A 656 13.50 9.69 -17.56
C LEU A 656 13.89 11.05 -18.14
N VAL A 657 13.12 12.08 -17.80
CA VAL A 657 13.32 13.44 -18.30
C VAL A 657 13.34 14.43 -17.14
N SER A 658 14.33 15.32 -17.14
CA SER A 658 14.47 16.44 -16.21
C SER A 658 14.45 17.77 -16.97
N GLY A 659 13.88 18.80 -16.36
CA GLY A 659 13.86 20.14 -16.92
C GLY A 659 13.76 21.16 -15.78
N PRO A 660 14.51 22.28 -15.85
CA PRO A 660 14.46 23.32 -14.84
C PRO A 660 13.13 24.07 -14.88
N SER A 661 12.85 24.86 -13.84
CA SER A 661 11.78 25.84 -13.83
C SER A 661 12.06 26.91 -14.88
N TYR A 662 11.02 27.31 -15.61
CA TYR A 662 11.10 28.30 -16.67
C TYR A 662 10.58 29.66 -16.18
N ASP A 663 11.36 30.71 -16.42
CA ASP A 663 11.09 32.06 -15.92
C ASP A 663 9.83 32.69 -16.51
N CYS A 664 9.44 32.31 -17.74
CA CYS A 664 8.20 32.78 -18.37
C CYS A 664 7.07 31.76 -18.31
N CYS A 665 7.17 30.73 -17.46
CA CYS A 665 6.11 29.73 -17.33
C CYS A 665 4.78 30.34 -16.87
N SER A 666 3.69 29.93 -17.53
CA SER A 666 2.31 30.34 -17.22
C SER A 666 1.79 29.88 -15.86
N ALA A 667 2.49 28.98 -15.15
CA ALA A 667 2.08 28.49 -13.83
C ALA A 667 3.16 28.63 -12.75
N CYS A 668 4.42 28.30 -13.09
CA CYS A 668 5.51 28.18 -12.12
C CYS A 668 6.42 29.42 -12.04
N SER A 669 6.23 30.43 -12.90
CA SER A 669 7.15 31.57 -12.94
C SER A 669 7.08 32.42 -11.67
N PRO A 670 8.19 33.07 -11.28
CA PRO A 670 8.19 34.00 -10.15
C PRO A 670 7.12 35.08 -10.26
N LYS A 671 6.84 35.58 -11.48
CA LYS A 671 5.81 36.60 -11.74
C LYS A 671 4.40 36.09 -11.43
N ILE A 672 4.06 34.89 -11.90
CA ILE A 672 2.75 34.27 -11.66
C ILE A 672 2.55 33.98 -10.17
N LEU A 673 3.55 33.40 -9.51
CA LEU A 673 3.48 33.07 -8.08
C LEU A 673 3.39 34.32 -7.21
N SER A 674 4.10 35.40 -7.59
CA SER A 674 4.05 36.68 -6.90
C SER A 674 2.68 37.36 -7.07
N ALA A 675 2.11 37.33 -8.28
CA ALA A 675 0.76 37.84 -8.54
C ALA A 675 -0.31 37.06 -7.76
N TYR A 676 -0.23 35.73 -7.75
CA TYR A 676 -1.13 34.89 -6.95
C TYR A 676 -1.03 35.20 -5.44
N ARG A 677 0.18 35.44 -4.92
CA ARG A 677 0.42 35.80 -3.51
C ARG A 677 0.09 37.27 -3.18
N GLY A 678 -0.20 38.11 -4.17
CA GLY A 678 -0.41 39.55 -3.97
C GLY A 678 0.88 40.36 -3.68
N ARG A 679 2.06 39.85 -4.05
CA ARG A 679 3.37 40.51 -3.84
C ARG A 679 3.85 41.16 -5.13
N GLY A 680 3.37 42.36 -5.45
CA GLY A 680 3.82 43.14 -6.61
C GLY A 680 4.87 44.20 -6.27
N ASN A 681 5.75 44.54 -7.23
CA ASN A 681 6.62 45.73 -7.18
C ASN A 681 5.76 47.00 -7.32
N GLY A 682 5.22 47.51 -6.21
CA GLY A 682 4.55 48.82 -6.19
C GLY A 682 3.20 48.90 -5.46
N GLY A 683 3.09 48.34 -4.25
CA GLY A 683 1.93 48.53 -3.36
C GLY A 683 0.91 47.39 -3.41
N GLU A 684 0.21 47.22 -2.29
CA GLU A 684 -0.79 46.18 -1.99
C GLU A 684 -1.70 45.84 -3.19
N GLY A 685 -1.44 44.72 -3.86
CA GLY A 685 -2.27 44.24 -4.97
C GLY A 685 -3.29 43.19 -4.52
N GLU A 686 -4.46 43.15 -5.17
CA GLU A 686 -5.49 42.14 -4.96
C GLU A 686 -5.00 40.75 -5.47
N GLY A 687 -4.37 39.97 -4.59
CA GLY A 687 -3.93 38.59 -4.85
C GLY A 687 -5.04 37.53 -4.71
N GLY A 688 -4.69 36.25 -4.82
CA GLY A 688 -5.60 35.11 -4.61
C GLY A 688 -6.74 35.03 -5.64
N TRP A 689 -7.98 35.11 -5.18
CA TRP A 689 -9.18 34.99 -6.04
C TRP A 689 -9.21 36.04 -7.16
N HIS A 690 -8.77 37.28 -6.89
CA HIS A 690 -8.79 38.34 -7.90
C HIS A 690 -7.89 37.99 -9.11
N PHE A 691 -6.67 37.54 -8.87
CA PHE A 691 -5.77 37.03 -9.90
C PHE A 691 -6.40 35.87 -10.70
N VAL A 692 -7.02 34.90 -10.01
CA VAL A 692 -7.66 33.75 -10.68
C VAL A 692 -8.84 34.19 -11.53
N LYS A 693 -9.66 35.12 -11.03
CA LYS A 693 -10.80 35.68 -11.76
C LYS A 693 -10.35 36.39 -13.04
N GLN A 694 -9.25 37.15 -12.99
CA GLN A 694 -8.67 37.76 -14.18
C GLN A 694 -8.16 36.71 -15.16
N ALA A 695 -7.38 35.74 -14.70
CA ALA A 695 -6.85 34.65 -15.53
C ALA A 695 -7.93 33.79 -16.21
N MET A 696 -9.13 33.70 -15.65
CA MET A 696 -10.25 32.98 -16.25
C MET A 696 -11.01 33.80 -17.30
N ASN A 697 -11.18 35.11 -17.07
CA ASN A 697 -12.03 35.97 -17.90
C ASN A 697 -11.26 36.68 -19.02
N GLU A 698 -9.97 36.98 -18.81
CA GLU A 698 -9.15 37.74 -19.75
C GLU A 698 -8.24 36.80 -20.55
N LYS A 699 -8.52 36.64 -21.85
CA LYS A 699 -7.65 35.88 -22.77
C LYS A 699 -6.32 36.62 -22.93
N GLY A 700 -5.19 35.91 -22.89
CA GLY A 700 -3.86 36.51 -23.02
C GLY A 700 -3.25 37.01 -21.70
N TYR A 701 -4.04 37.18 -20.63
CA TYR A 701 -3.56 37.77 -19.37
C TYR A 701 -2.40 36.97 -18.76
N VAL A 702 -2.50 35.65 -18.77
CA VAL A 702 -1.48 34.76 -18.19
C VAL A 702 -0.20 34.78 -19.04
N GLU A 703 -0.33 34.79 -20.38
CA GLU A 703 0.79 34.89 -21.32
C GLU A 703 1.56 36.21 -21.14
N GLU A 704 0.84 37.33 -21.01
CA GLU A 704 1.42 38.66 -20.80
C GLU A 704 2.14 38.74 -19.46
N LEU A 705 1.48 38.32 -18.38
CA LEU A 705 2.04 38.38 -17.03
C LEU A 705 3.27 37.49 -16.87
N SER A 706 3.27 36.29 -17.45
CA SER A 706 4.44 35.42 -17.39
C SER A 706 5.57 35.94 -18.29
N GLY A 707 5.27 36.73 -19.32
CA GLY A 707 6.21 37.18 -20.34
C GLY A 707 6.35 36.20 -21.50
N LEU A 708 5.43 35.24 -21.62
CA LEU A 708 5.35 34.30 -22.73
C LEU A 708 4.92 35.00 -24.02
N ALA A 709 4.02 35.99 -23.92
CA ALA A 709 3.57 36.79 -25.06
C ALA A 709 4.74 37.51 -25.76
N GLU A 710 5.66 38.08 -24.98
CA GLU A 710 6.87 38.73 -25.53
C GLU A 710 7.82 37.73 -26.19
N VAL A 711 7.92 36.51 -25.66
CA VAL A 711 8.72 35.44 -26.30
C VAL A 711 8.12 35.03 -27.64
N GLN A 712 6.79 34.92 -27.72
CA GLN A 712 6.07 34.64 -28.98
C GLN A 712 6.28 35.78 -29.99
N ARG A 713 6.12 37.03 -29.56
CA ARG A 713 6.33 38.22 -30.41
C ARG A 713 7.74 38.26 -31.00
N ARG A 714 8.78 37.98 -30.20
CA ARG A 714 10.17 37.91 -30.67
C ARG A 714 10.41 36.78 -31.66
N ALA A 715 9.76 35.63 -31.48
CA ALA A 715 9.85 34.52 -32.43
C ALA A 715 9.22 34.88 -33.78
N GLU A 716 8.07 35.57 -33.76
CA GLU A 716 7.41 36.08 -34.97
C GLU A 716 8.22 37.18 -35.67
N GLU A 717 8.84 38.09 -34.92
CA GLU A 717 9.74 39.13 -35.47
C GLU A 717 10.98 38.50 -36.12
N ALA A 718 11.62 37.54 -35.46
CA ALA A 718 12.76 36.81 -36.02
C ALA A 718 12.40 36.03 -37.29
N SER A 719 11.17 35.51 -37.38
CA SER A 719 10.67 34.86 -38.60
C SER A 719 10.50 35.83 -39.77
N LYS A 720 10.16 37.10 -39.50
CA LYS A 720 9.97 38.13 -40.54
C LYS A 720 11.30 38.72 -41.03
N ASP A 721 12.30 38.82 -40.15
CA ASP A 721 13.64 39.30 -40.52
C ASP A 721 14.44 38.31 -41.39
N LEU A 722 13.98 37.05 -41.49
CA LEU A 722 14.55 36.02 -42.37
C LEU A 722 14.00 36.06 -43.81
N GLU A 723 13.01 36.93 -44.11
CA GLU A 723 12.52 37.20 -45.47
C GLU A 723 13.19 38.46 -46.08
N TRP A 724 14.48 38.37 -46.42
CA TRP A 724 15.22 39.37 -47.24
C TRP A 724 15.97 38.56 -48.31
N ASP A 725 15.97 38.80 -49.63
CA ASP A 725 15.68 39.99 -50.46
C ASP A 725 15.41 39.50 -51.92
N ASP A 726 14.17 39.61 -52.43
CA ASP A 726 13.86 39.43 -53.85
C ASP A 726 14.17 40.74 -54.59
N SER A 727 15.44 40.97 -54.92
CA SER A 727 15.83 42.07 -55.81
C SER A 727 16.10 41.54 -57.23
N GLU A 728 15.26 42.01 -58.16
CA GLU A 728 15.16 41.71 -59.58
C GLU A 728 16.49 41.63 -60.37
N GLY A 729 16.60 40.60 -61.23
CA GLY A 729 17.65 40.44 -62.23
C GLY A 729 17.10 39.86 -63.53
N GLU A 730 16.79 40.76 -64.45
CA GLU A 730 16.14 40.55 -65.75
C GLU A 730 17.04 39.86 -66.81
N LEU A 731 16.38 39.28 -67.84
CA LEU A 731 16.80 39.11 -69.26
C LEU A 731 17.17 37.70 -69.83
N THR A 732 16.20 37.17 -70.61
CA THR A 732 16.29 36.65 -72.02
C THR A 732 17.16 35.42 -72.32
N SER A 733 16.85 34.47 -73.22
CA SER A 733 15.98 34.38 -74.41
C SER A 733 16.02 32.94 -74.98
N ARG A 734 14.89 32.47 -75.58
CA ARG A 734 14.69 31.72 -76.87
C ARG A 734 15.72 30.64 -77.29
N GLU A 735 15.37 29.47 -77.87
CA GLU A 735 14.39 29.15 -78.93
C GLU A 735 14.42 27.61 -79.21
N ASN A 736 13.26 27.00 -79.54
CA ASN A 736 12.95 26.13 -80.70
C ASN A 736 13.86 24.93 -81.10
N GLU A 737 13.45 23.77 -81.66
CA GLU A 737 12.17 23.20 -82.17
C GLU A 737 12.46 21.80 -82.81
N TYR A 738 11.40 21.01 -83.12
CA TYR A 738 11.29 19.82 -84.01
C TYR A 738 11.50 18.42 -83.39
N ALA A 739 10.44 17.61 -83.20
CA ALA A 739 9.52 16.95 -84.16
C ALA A 739 9.99 15.53 -84.54
N TRP A 740 9.01 14.62 -84.43
CA TRP A 740 9.08 13.16 -84.42
C TRP A 740 9.30 12.54 -85.79
N ASP A 741 9.94 11.37 -85.84
CA ASP A 741 9.41 10.25 -86.61
C ASP A 741 9.80 8.88 -86.01
N GLU A 742 8.83 7.98 -86.08
CA GLU A 742 8.77 6.65 -85.46
C GLU A 742 9.63 5.62 -86.21
N ASP A 743 10.21 4.64 -85.50
CA ASP A 743 9.80 3.23 -85.61
C ASP A 743 10.66 2.32 -84.71
N ARG A 744 10.00 1.30 -84.14
CA ARG A 744 10.49 0.02 -83.57
C ARG A 744 10.74 -0.14 -82.06
N THR A 745 9.65 -0.61 -81.44
CA THR A 745 9.51 -1.83 -80.58
C THR A 745 9.94 -1.78 -79.10
N HIS A 746 8.91 -1.63 -78.25
CA HIS A 746 8.69 -1.86 -76.80
C HIS A 746 9.43 -3.02 -76.08
N PRO A 747 9.47 -3.09 -74.71
CA PRO A 747 8.64 -2.36 -73.72
C PRO A 747 9.39 -1.68 -72.54
N GLU A 748 8.76 -0.62 -72.02
CA GLU A 748 9.20 0.23 -70.90
C GLU A 748 8.53 -0.14 -69.56
N SER A 749 9.20 0.20 -68.45
CA SER A 749 8.60 1.14 -67.47
C SER A 749 9.68 1.80 -66.58
N ILE A 750 10.10 2.98 -67.04
CA ILE A 750 10.30 4.27 -66.34
C ILE A 750 11.18 4.29 -65.08
N GLY A 751 12.41 4.78 -65.26
CA GLY A 751 13.34 5.21 -64.21
C GLY A 751 13.50 6.74 -64.16
N ALA A 752 13.37 7.26 -62.93
CA ALA A 752 14.10 8.37 -62.31
C ALA A 752 14.21 9.73 -63.03
N PHE A 753 13.42 10.70 -62.55
CA PHE A 753 13.83 12.10 -62.51
C PHE A 753 14.89 12.28 -61.42
N GLN A 754 16.06 12.78 -61.80
CA GLN A 754 17.26 12.89 -60.99
C GLN A 754 17.25 14.24 -60.24
N LEU A 755 16.75 14.26 -59.00
CA LEU A 755 16.98 15.35 -58.05
C LEU A 755 18.38 15.21 -57.47
N GLY A 756 19.15 16.31 -57.50
CA GLY A 756 20.57 16.37 -57.18
C GLY A 756 20.90 15.79 -55.81
N LYS A 757 21.85 14.84 -55.79
CA LYS A 757 22.48 14.34 -54.56
C LYS A 757 23.13 15.49 -53.80
N VAL A 758 22.73 15.72 -52.55
CA VAL A 758 23.54 16.45 -51.57
C VAL A 758 24.76 15.56 -51.28
N GLN A 759 25.91 15.90 -51.88
CA GLN A 759 27.18 15.25 -51.57
C GLN A 759 27.71 15.81 -50.24
N TRP A 760 27.81 14.93 -49.25
CA TRP A 760 28.56 15.16 -48.03
C TRP A 760 30.05 15.26 -48.38
N LYS A 761 30.66 16.44 -48.20
CA LYS A 761 32.10 16.62 -48.43
C LYS A 761 32.88 16.21 -47.18
N GLY A 762 33.59 15.09 -47.26
CA GLY A 762 34.55 14.69 -46.22
C GLY A 762 35.15 13.31 -46.44
N GLY A 763 36.02 13.15 -47.43
CA GLY A 763 36.81 11.93 -47.63
C GLY A 763 38.30 12.23 -47.55
N PHE A 764 38.98 11.72 -46.53
CA PHE A 764 40.42 11.49 -46.52
C PHE A 764 40.72 10.22 -45.71
N GLU A 765 41.14 9.15 -46.40
CA GLU A 765 41.66 7.92 -45.80
C GLU A 765 43.16 8.07 -45.50
N TYR A 766 43.57 7.68 -44.29
CA TYR A 766 44.94 7.20 -44.04
C TYR A 766 44.87 5.88 -43.27
N SER A 767 45.42 4.82 -43.87
CA SER A 767 45.57 3.52 -43.23
C SER A 767 46.74 3.53 -42.24
N LEU A 768 46.53 3.03 -41.02
CA LEU A 768 47.61 2.69 -40.09
C LEU A 768 47.56 1.19 -39.80
N SER A 769 48.58 0.48 -40.28
CA SER A 769 48.84 -0.92 -39.97
C SER A 769 49.85 -1.06 -38.83
N SER A 770 49.57 -2.04 -37.97
CA SER A 770 50.47 -2.82 -37.11
C SER A 770 51.11 -2.21 -35.84
N ALA A 771 51.10 -3.05 -34.81
CA ALA A 771 51.43 -2.82 -33.42
C ALA A 771 52.93 -2.91 -33.08
N GLY A 772 53.35 -2.28 -31.97
CA GLY A 772 54.63 -2.53 -31.31
C GLY A 772 54.81 -1.72 -30.03
N ARG A 773 55.08 -2.40 -28.91
CA ARG A 773 55.20 -1.86 -27.53
C ARG A 773 56.53 -1.14 -27.26
N LEU A 774 56.42 -0.01 -26.53
CA LEU A 774 57.26 0.54 -25.43
C LEU A 774 58.79 0.26 -25.35
N ASN A 775 59.61 1.34 -25.37
CA ASN A 775 60.34 1.89 -24.19
C ASN A 775 61.28 3.09 -24.55
N ASP A 776 61.24 4.14 -23.70
CA ASP A 776 62.26 5.13 -23.24
C ASP A 776 63.27 5.78 -24.25
N GLN A 777 63.54 7.10 -24.36
CA GLN A 777 63.70 8.24 -23.42
C GLN A 777 63.65 9.62 -24.20
N PRO A 778 63.71 10.82 -23.55
CA PRO A 778 63.04 12.05 -24.02
C PRO A 778 63.90 13.06 -24.82
N ASN A 779 63.28 13.84 -25.71
CA ASN A 779 63.84 15.13 -26.17
C ASN A 779 62.78 16.14 -26.65
N ASN A 780 62.97 17.40 -26.22
CA ASN A 780 62.14 18.60 -26.42
C ASN A 780 61.85 18.98 -27.89
N LYS A 781 60.72 18.54 -28.47
CA LYS A 781 60.15 19.09 -29.73
C LYS A 781 58.61 19.19 -29.78
N SER A 782 57.89 18.99 -28.67
CA SER A 782 56.42 18.85 -28.66
C SER A 782 55.62 20.15 -28.48
N ALA A 783 56.22 21.28 -28.08
CA ALA A 783 55.46 22.50 -27.78
C ALA A 783 54.95 23.27 -29.03
N MET A 784 55.67 23.22 -30.15
CA MET A 784 55.28 23.94 -31.37
C MET A 784 54.28 23.17 -32.26
N GLN A 785 54.18 21.84 -32.13
CA GLN A 785 53.20 21.04 -32.88
C GLN A 785 51.81 21.01 -32.22
N LEU A 786 51.72 21.18 -30.89
CA LEU A 786 50.44 21.21 -30.17
C LEU A 786 49.62 22.48 -30.45
N SER A 787 50.29 23.61 -30.71
CA SER A 787 49.63 24.90 -30.97
C SER A 787 48.88 24.92 -32.31
N SER A 788 49.48 24.36 -33.36
CA SER A 788 48.88 24.28 -34.71
C SER A 788 47.79 23.23 -34.80
N LEU A 789 47.92 22.12 -34.07
CA LEU A 789 46.89 21.08 -34.01
C LEU A 789 45.63 21.59 -33.31
N MET A 790 45.77 22.39 -32.25
CA MET A 790 44.64 22.95 -31.50
C MET A 790 43.85 23.98 -32.32
N LEU A 791 44.53 24.82 -33.12
CA LEU A 791 43.91 25.78 -34.04
C LEU A 791 43.18 25.10 -35.20
N VAL A 792 43.75 24.04 -35.79
CA VAL A 792 43.10 23.24 -36.84
C VAL A 792 41.88 22.49 -36.28
N THR A 793 41.97 21.97 -35.06
CA THR A 793 40.84 21.29 -34.40
C THR A 793 39.71 22.27 -34.07
N LEU A 794 40.01 23.46 -33.56
CA LEU A 794 39.02 24.54 -33.31
C LEU A 794 38.36 25.05 -34.61
N GLN A 795 39.13 25.19 -35.71
CA GLN A 795 38.57 25.56 -37.02
C GLN A 795 37.70 24.45 -37.62
N MET A 796 38.10 23.17 -37.48
CA MET A 796 37.29 22.04 -37.93
C MET A 796 35.97 21.93 -37.15
N VAL A 797 36.00 22.12 -35.82
CA VAL A 797 34.77 22.12 -34.99
C VAL A 797 33.83 23.24 -35.43
N ARG A 798 34.32 24.47 -35.62
CA ARG A 798 33.50 25.58 -36.10
C ARG A 798 32.90 25.35 -37.50
N PHE A 799 33.64 24.71 -38.39
CA PHE A 799 33.15 24.36 -39.73
C PHE A 799 32.01 23.33 -39.67
N VAL A 800 32.16 22.29 -38.83
CA VAL A 800 31.13 21.25 -38.65
C VAL A 800 29.88 21.79 -37.92
N VAL A 801 30.03 22.72 -36.97
CA VAL A 801 28.88 23.42 -36.34
C VAL A 801 28.12 24.25 -37.37
N ALA A 802 28.82 25.00 -38.22
CA ALA A 802 28.20 25.83 -39.26
C ALA A 802 27.40 25.00 -40.26
N ASP A 803 27.98 23.89 -40.74
CA ASP A 803 27.30 22.94 -41.65
C ASP A 803 26.05 22.32 -40.97
N GLY A 804 26.15 21.97 -39.68
CA GLY A 804 25.02 21.43 -38.91
C GLY A 804 23.87 22.43 -38.67
N ILE A 805 24.18 23.71 -38.49
CA ILE A 805 23.17 24.78 -38.38
C ILE A 805 22.51 25.03 -39.75
N GLU A 806 23.28 25.07 -40.82
CA GLU A 806 22.76 25.24 -42.19
C GLU A 806 21.82 24.10 -42.57
N ASP A 807 22.17 22.86 -42.23
CA ASP A 807 21.32 21.69 -42.46
C ASP A 807 20.01 21.74 -41.65
N LEU A 808 20.06 22.17 -40.39
CA LEU A 808 18.86 22.32 -39.55
C LEU A 808 17.95 23.45 -40.04
N ASN A 809 18.53 24.57 -40.46
CA ASN A 809 17.78 25.68 -41.08
C ASN A 809 17.14 25.24 -42.40
N ARG A 810 17.84 24.42 -43.19
CA ARG A 810 17.27 23.83 -44.41
C ARG A 810 16.12 22.87 -44.11
N LEU A 811 16.23 22.05 -43.07
CA LEU A 811 15.12 21.19 -42.61
C LEU A 811 13.92 22.02 -42.12
N GLN A 812 14.17 23.13 -41.42
CA GLN A 812 13.14 24.08 -41.02
C GLN A 812 12.41 24.65 -42.25
N GLN A 813 13.14 25.19 -43.21
CA GLN A 813 12.60 25.74 -44.46
C GLN A 813 11.81 24.71 -45.26
N MET A 814 12.32 23.48 -45.39
CA MET A 814 11.62 22.39 -46.08
C MET A 814 10.31 22.02 -45.37
N THR A 815 10.28 22.03 -44.04
CA THR A 815 9.10 21.72 -43.23
C THR A 815 8.04 22.83 -43.36
N ALA A 816 8.46 24.09 -43.28
CA ALA A 816 7.59 25.25 -43.48
C ALA A 816 7.02 25.31 -44.90
N SER A 817 7.87 25.08 -45.91
CA SER A 817 7.44 25.01 -47.32
C SER A 817 6.43 23.88 -47.56
N ALA A 818 6.66 22.70 -46.98
CA ALA A 818 5.70 21.60 -47.04
C ALA A 818 4.36 21.94 -46.38
N SER A 819 4.39 22.64 -45.24
CA SER A 819 3.18 23.13 -44.55
C SER A 819 2.37 24.07 -45.46
N SER A 820 3.02 25.10 -46.04
CA SER A 820 2.37 26.07 -46.94
C SER A 820 1.79 25.41 -48.20
N GLN A 821 2.54 24.49 -48.83
CA GLN A 821 2.08 23.77 -50.01
C GLN A 821 0.82 22.92 -49.73
N ILE A 822 0.72 22.35 -48.53
CA ILE A 822 -0.44 21.57 -48.11
C ILE A 822 -1.62 22.49 -47.76
N ASP A 823 -1.37 23.66 -47.17
CA ASP A 823 -2.41 24.60 -46.75
C ASP A 823 -3.04 25.37 -47.93
N ASP A 824 -2.24 25.82 -48.91
CA ASP A 824 -2.71 26.49 -50.14
C ASP A 824 -3.69 25.62 -50.96
N SER A 825 -3.62 24.30 -50.79
CA SER A 825 -4.50 23.33 -51.44
C SER A 825 -5.95 23.31 -50.90
N VAL A 826 -6.24 24.09 -49.84
CA VAL A 826 -7.55 24.17 -49.18
C VAL A 826 -8.42 25.31 -49.77
N MET A 827 -7.85 26.25 -50.53
CA MET A 827 -8.57 27.40 -51.09
C MET A 827 -9.35 27.06 -52.39
N MET A 828 -10.66 26.83 -52.28
CA MET A 828 -11.63 26.92 -53.40
C MET A 828 -12.96 27.56 -52.94
N VAL A 829 -13.52 28.38 -53.84
CA VAL A 829 -14.38 29.56 -53.67
C VAL A 829 -15.86 29.27 -53.34
N ASN A 830 -16.46 30.13 -52.50
CA ASN A 830 -17.90 30.15 -52.20
C ASN A 830 -18.77 30.55 -53.41
N HIS A 831 -19.77 29.73 -53.78
CA HIS A 831 -20.98 30.25 -54.43
C HIS A 831 -22.26 29.59 -53.88
N THR A 832 -23.17 30.47 -53.46
CA THR A 832 -24.54 30.21 -52.99
C THR A 832 -25.48 30.17 -54.20
N VAL A 833 -26.56 29.37 -54.20
CA VAL A 833 -27.96 29.79 -54.49
C VAL A 833 -28.95 28.63 -54.18
N ALA A 834 -30.14 29.06 -53.78
CA ALA A 834 -31.19 28.43 -53.01
C ALA A 834 -32.08 27.36 -53.68
N PHE A 835 -32.78 26.60 -52.84
CA PHE A 835 -33.87 25.67 -53.18
C PHE A 835 -35.25 26.35 -53.08
N PRO A 836 -36.21 26.00 -53.97
CA PRO A 836 -37.62 26.04 -53.63
C PRO A 836 -38.26 24.64 -53.60
N ARG A 837 -39.35 24.57 -52.83
CA ARG A 837 -40.02 23.40 -52.28
C ARG A 837 -41.18 22.88 -53.15
N ASN A 838 -41.51 21.60 -52.91
CA ASN A 838 -42.82 20.94 -52.97
C ASN A 838 -43.39 20.44 -54.31
N GLY A 839 -43.59 19.11 -54.36
CA GLY A 839 -44.93 18.52 -54.45
C GLY A 839 -45.56 18.31 -55.83
N THR A 840 -45.58 17.03 -56.25
CA THR A 840 -46.58 16.34 -57.09
C THR A 840 -46.90 16.89 -58.48
N GLY A 841 -46.56 16.11 -59.51
CA GLY A 841 -47.16 16.24 -60.85
C GLY A 841 -46.26 15.68 -61.95
N GLN A 842 -46.80 14.74 -62.73
CA GLN A 842 -46.16 14.05 -63.84
C GLN A 842 -45.60 15.00 -64.92
N GLY A 843 -44.43 14.68 -65.46
CA GLY A 843 -43.89 15.29 -66.67
C GLY A 843 -42.48 14.82 -66.98
N ASN A 844 -42.31 14.10 -68.08
CA ASN A 844 -41.05 13.63 -68.66
C ASN A 844 -39.98 14.73 -68.76
N SER A 845 -38.75 14.44 -68.34
CA SER A 845 -37.57 14.33 -69.24
C SER A 845 -36.25 14.40 -68.45
N THR A 846 -35.39 13.41 -68.72
CA THR A 846 -33.91 13.47 -68.68
C THR A 846 -33.24 14.06 -67.43
N ALA A 847 -32.75 13.16 -66.58
CA ALA A 847 -31.67 13.40 -65.63
C ALA A 847 -30.41 13.88 -66.37
N GLY A 848 -30.15 15.19 -66.34
CA GLY A 848 -28.84 15.77 -66.58
C GLY A 848 -28.25 16.21 -65.24
N GLN A 849 -27.58 15.29 -64.53
CA GLN A 849 -26.63 15.69 -63.50
C GLN A 849 -25.38 16.17 -64.21
N THR A 850 -25.21 17.49 -64.30
CA THR A 850 -23.93 18.09 -64.68
C THR A 850 -23.01 18.03 -63.46
N TYR A 851 -22.00 17.17 -63.53
CA TYR A 851 -20.92 17.07 -62.58
C TYR A 851 -19.93 18.21 -62.84
N SER A 852 -19.67 19.04 -61.83
CA SER A 852 -18.51 19.94 -61.83
C SER A 852 -17.35 19.23 -61.13
N ILE A 853 -16.46 18.63 -61.92
CA ILE A 853 -15.13 18.19 -61.47
C ILE A 853 -14.18 19.34 -61.79
N ALA A 854 -13.60 19.98 -60.76
CA ALA A 854 -12.44 20.82 -60.95
C ALA A 854 -11.24 19.92 -61.26
N TYR A 855 -10.76 19.95 -62.50
CA TYR A 855 -9.42 19.50 -62.85
C TYR A 855 -8.47 20.69 -62.61
N GLY A 856 -7.57 20.57 -61.64
CA GLY A 856 -6.64 21.64 -61.30
C GLY A 856 -5.54 21.20 -60.34
N LYS A 857 -4.40 20.82 -60.94
CA LYS A 857 -3.07 20.45 -60.42
C LYS A 857 -2.99 19.25 -59.45
N ASP A 858 -2.33 18.20 -59.93
CA ASP A 858 -1.80 17.09 -59.13
C ASP A 858 -0.84 17.65 -58.07
N TYR A 859 -1.22 17.56 -56.79
CA TYR A 859 -0.31 17.82 -55.68
C TYR A 859 -0.21 16.55 -54.85
N ALA A 860 1.03 16.12 -54.64
CA ALA A 860 1.37 14.83 -54.06
C ALA A 860 1.87 15.03 -52.62
N THR A 861 0.95 15.28 -51.68
CA THR A 861 1.18 15.34 -50.22
C THR A 861 2.02 14.16 -49.76
N ALA A 862 1.70 12.93 -50.23
CA ALA A 862 2.49 11.75 -49.91
C ALA A 862 3.95 11.88 -50.39
N SER A 863 4.19 12.46 -51.57
CA SER A 863 5.55 12.69 -52.09
C SER A 863 6.29 13.81 -51.37
N THR A 864 5.60 14.89 -51.00
CA THR A 864 6.16 16.01 -50.21
C THR A 864 6.59 15.52 -48.84
N LEU A 865 5.75 14.71 -48.18
CA LEU A 865 6.10 14.06 -46.92
C LEU A 865 7.24 13.04 -47.09
N GLN A 866 7.25 12.28 -48.19
CA GLN A 866 8.30 11.30 -48.45
C GLN A 866 9.66 11.99 -48.65
N ALA A 867 9.70 13.14 -49.31
CA ALA A 867 10.92 13.94 -49.43
C ALA A 867 11.47 14.38 -48.06
N LEU A 868 10.59 14.76 -47.13
CA LEU A 868 11.00 15.06 -45.74
C LEU A 868 11.52 13.82 -45.01
N VAL A 869 10.82 12.68 -45.13
CA VAL A 869 11.23 11.39 -44.56
C VAL A 869 12.63 11.00 -45.05
N ASP A 870 12.87 11.06 -46.36
CA ASP A 870 14.14 10.68 -46.96
C ASP A 870 15.28 11.63 -46.54
N THR A 871 14.99 12.93 -46.46
CA THR A 871 15.99 13.95 -46.09
C THR A 871 16.40 13.81 -44.62
N ILE A 872 15.44 13.69 -43.70
CA ILE A 872 15.72 13.50 -42.27
C ILE A 872 16.35 12.12 -42.03
N GLY A 873 15.92 11.09 -42.77
CA GLY A 873 16.48 9.75 -42.71
C GLY A 873 17.93 9.68 -43.17
N ALA A 874 18.27 10.40 -44.25
CA ALA A 874 19.64 10.56 -44.72
C ALA A 874 20.49 11.30 -43.69
N ALA A 875 20.00 12.43 -43.15
CA ALA A 875 20.68 13.18 -42.10
C ALA A 875 20.98 12.31 -40.86
N ASN A 876 19.99 11.53 -40.40
CA ASN A 876 20.17 10.59 -39.30
C ASN A 876 21.17 9.47 -39.64
N SER A 877 21.13 8.93 -40.86
CA SER A 877 22.05 7.87 -41.30
C SER A 877 23.50 8.38 -41.38
N ASN A 878 23.71 9.61 -41.84
CA ASN A 878 25.04 10.24 -41.88
C ASN A 878 25.56 10.54 -40.48
N LEU A 879 24.67 10.94 -39.56
CA LEU A 879 25.00 11.08 -38.15
C LEU A 879 25.46 9.73 -37.57
N VAL A 880 24.73 8.65 -37.83
CA VAL A 880 25.01 7.31 -37.29
C VAL A 880 26.26 6.67 -37.90
N ASN A 881 26.45 6.76 -39.22
CA ASN A 881 27.52 6.07 -39.96
C ASN A 881 28.83 6.86 -40.07
N GLY A 882 28.82 8.18 -39.81
CA GLY A 882 30.03 8.99 -39.83
C GLY A 882 30.95 8.68 -38.63
N SER A 883 32.25 8.52 -38.90
CA SER A 883 33.32 8.47 -37.90
C SER A 883 33.55 9.85 -37.26
N PHE A 884 32.51 10.39 -36.63
CA PHE A 884 32.61 11.65 -35.90
C PHE A 884 33.23 11.36 -34.54
N GLY A 885 34.48 11.78 -34.37
CA GLY A 885 35.17 11.78 -33.08
C GLY A 885 34.36 12.53 -32.02
N GLU A 886 34.57 12.16 -30.76
CA GLU A 886 33.90 12.75 -29.59
C GLU A 886 33.90 14.29 -29.67
N TRP A 887 32.70 14.88 -29.79
CA TRP A 887 32.50 16.30 -29.57
C TRP A 887 32.89 16.59 -28.11
N GLN A 888 34.04 17.22 -27.90
CA GLN A 888 34.40 17.71 -26.58
C GLN A 888 33.50 18.90 -26.22
N ASN A 889 32.89 18.80 -25.03
CA ASN A 889 32.10 19.86 -24.40
C ASN A 889 32.85 21.21 -24.47
N GLY A 890 32.39 22.12 -25.32
CA GLY A 890 32.97 23.46 -25.43
C GLY A 890 32.07 24.40 -26.23
N THR A 891 31.40 25.29 -25.51
CA THR A 891 30.85 26.62 -25.90
C THR A 891 29.86 26.79 -27.07
N ASP A 892 29.69 25.84 -28.00
CA ASP A 892 28.82 26.04 -29.19
C ASP A 892 27.53 25.17 -29.20
N ASN A 893 27.25 24.38 -28.16
CA ASN A 893 26.03 23.53 -28.10
C ASN A 893 24.70 24.34 -28.05
N GLY A 894 24.75 25.59 -27.56
CA GLY A 894 23.56 26.44 -27.44
C GLY A 894 22.97 26.86 -28.81
N THR A 895 23.81 27.02 -29.84
CA THR A 895 23.38 27.47 -31.17
C THR A 895 22.73 26.34 -31.98
N LEU A 896 23.27 25.12 -31.91
CA LEU A 896 22.67 23.92 -32.53
C LEU A 896 21.35 23.52 -31.85
N SER A 897 21.28 23.61 -30.52
CA SER A 897 20.03 23.35 -29.80
C SER A 897 18.95 24.38 -30.13
N ALA A 898 19.32 25.64 -30.35
CA ALA A 898 18.42 26.68 -30.82
C ALA A 898 17.93 26.43 -32.26
N ALA A 899 18.84 26.12 -33.19
CA ALA A 899 18.48 25.81 -34.58
C ALA A 899 17.59 24.56 -34.70
N TYR A 900 17.89 23.51 -33.92
CA TYR A 900 17.04 22.32 -33.86
C TYR A 900 15.65 22.64 -33.25
N SER A 901 15.62 23.51 -32.25
CA SER A 901 14.36 23.96 -31.64
C SER A 901 13.52 24.80 -32.60
N ALA A 902 14.13 25.60 -33.47
CA ALA A 902 13.44 26.32 -34.53
C ALA A 902 12.86 25.35 -35.57
N TYR A 903 13.65 24.37 -36.04
CA TYR A 903 13.15 23.30 -36.92
C TYR A 903 11.94 22.55 -36.33
N ILE A 904 12.04 22.11 -35.07
CA ILE A 904 11.00 21.27 -34.47
C ILE A 904 9.71 22.04 -34.16
N GLN A 905 9.78 23.38 -34.07
CA GLN A 905 8.62 24.27 -33.90
C GLN A 905 7.76 24.36 -35.17
N GLU A 906 8.28 24.03 -36.36
CA GLU A 906 7.51 24.01 -37.62
C GLU A 906 6.66 22.74 -37.78
N VAL A 907 7.06 21.62 -37.16
CA VAL A 907 6.39 20.32 -37.32
C VAL A 907 4.91 20.35 -36.84
N PRO A 908 4.54 21.03 -35.74
CA PRO A 908 3.13 21.24 -35.38
C PRO A 908 2.30 21.94 -36.46
N GLN A 909 2.85 22.94 -37.17
CA GLN A 909 2.13 23.63 -38.24
C GLN A 909 1.89 22.68 -39.42
N LEU A 910 2.91 21.89 -39.79
CA LEU A 910 2.77 20.83 -40.80
C LEU A 910 1.69 19.81 -40.39
N ALA A 911 1.66 19.38 -39.12
CA ALA A 911 0.63 18.47 -38.60
C ALA A 911 -0.78 19.08 -38.68
N GLN A 912 -0.91 20.39 -38.43
CA GLN A 912 -2.17 21.11 -38.58
C GLN A 912 -2.61 21.18 -40.05
N ALA A 913 -1.73 21.53 -40.98
CA ALA A 913 -2.01 21.54 -42.42
C ALA A 913 -2.45 20.15 -42.92
N LEU A 914 -1.76 19.08 -42.49
CA LEU A 914 -2.12 17.69 -42.78
C LEU A 914 -3.50 17.31 -42.23
N THR A 915 -3.83 17.77 -41.03
CA THR A 915 -5.14 17.53 -40.40
C THR A 915 -6.26 18.22 -41.17
N GLN A 916 -6.03 19.47 -41.59
CA GLN A 916 -7.01 20.23 -42.39
C GLN A 916 -7.22 19.56 -43.75
N ARG A 917 -6.13 19.19 -44.43
CA ARG A 917 -6.17 18.50 -45.72
C ARG A 917 -6.90 17.17 -45.67
N GLY A 918 -6.61 16.31 -44.70
CA GLY A 918 -7.28 15.01 -44.55
C GLY A 918 -8.77 15.10 -44.17
N ARG A 919 -9.24 16.28 -43.76
CA ARG A 919 -10.66 16.57 -43.49
C ARG A 919 -11.38 17.24 -44.67
N ALA A 920 -10.65 17.73 -45.66
CA ALA A 920 -11.20 18.28 -46.90
C ALA A 920 -11.35 17.19 -47.97
N TRP A 921 -12.08 17.49 -49.04
CA TRP A 921 -12.09 16.62 -50.21
C TRP A 921 -10.76 16.70 -50.94
N HIS A 922 -10.15 15.54 -51.24
CA HIS A 922 -8.87 15.44 -51.92
C HIS A 922 -8.87 14.27 -52.91
N ASN A 923 -7.97 14.29 -53.89
CA ASN A 923 -7.83 13.21 -54.88
C ASN A 923 -6.82 12.13 -54.46
N GLU A 924 -6.14 12.32 -53.32
CA GLU A 924 -5.07 11.45 -52.86
C GLU A 924 -5.58 10.21 -52.14
N GLN A 925 -4.82 9.11 -52.24
CA GLN A 925 -5.10 7.91 -51.46
C GLN A 925 -4.68 8.10 -50.00
N ASN A 926 -5.68 8.10 -49.12
CA ASN A 926 -5.48 8.24 -47.67
C ASN A 926 -4.45 7.28 -47.10
N GLN A 927 -4.45 6.02 -47.53
CA GLN A 927 -3.53 5.01 -47.04
C GLN A 927 -2.06 5.36 -47.31
N ALA A 928 -1.75 5.96 -48.46
CA ALA A 928 -0.39 6.37 -48.78
C ALA A 928 0.07 7.49 -47.85
N VAL A 929 -0.76 8.54 -47.69
CA VAL A 929 -0.46 9.67 -46.79
C VAL A 929 -0.38 9.22 -45.33
N TYR A 930 -1.28 8.35 -44.88
CA TYR A 930 -1.28 7.75 -43.55
C TYR A 930 0.04 7.05 -43.22
N LEU A 931 0.56 6.23 -44.15
CA LEU A 931 1.81 5.51 -43.97
C LEU A 931 3.01 6.47 -43.97
N THR A 932 3.01 7.48 -44.84
CA THR A 932 4.12 8.44 -44.90
C THR A 932 4.16 9.35 -43.67
N ILE A 933 3.02 9.75 -43.10
CA ILE A 933 2.95 10.46 -41.80
C ILE A 933 3.55 9.60 -40.69
N GLN A 934 3.28 8.30 -40.69
CA GLN A 934 3.88 7.36 -39.73
C GLN A 934 5.40 7.32 -39.84
N SER A 935 5.90 7.18 -41.07
CA SER A 935 7.34 7.16 -41.36
C SER A 935 8.00 8.48 -40.95
N LEU A 936 7.34 9.62 -41.18
CA LEU A 936 7.84 10.93 -40.79
C LEU A 936 7.96 11.04 -39.27
N ALA A 937 6.94 10.65 -38.51
CA ALA A 937 7.01 10.64 -37.05
C ALA A 937 8.17 9.76 -36.56
N GLN A 938 8.33 8.56 -37.11
CA GLN A 938 9.42 7.64 -36.74
C GLN A 938 10.81 8.22 -37.02
N VAL A 939 11.01 8.83 -38.19
CA VAL A 939 12.31 9.37 -38.60
C VAL A 939 12.66 10.65 -37.80
N VAL A 940 11.68 11.51 -37.49
CA VAL A 940 11.86 12.68 -36.61
C VAL A 940 12.28 12.25 -35.20
N HIS A 941 11.64 11.21 -34.65
CA HIS A 941 12.03 10.62 -33.35
C HIS A 941 13.43 10.02 -33.39
N ALA A 942 13.76 9.23 -34.42
CA ALA A 942 15.07 8.60 -34.57
C ALA A 942 16.18 9.64 -34.68
N PHE A 943 15.97 10.71 -35.45
CA PHE A 943 16.92 11.81 -35.61
C PHE A 943 17.18 12.56 -34.29
N SER A 944 16.11 12.91 -33.57
CA SER A 944 16.21 13.54 -32.23
C SER A 944 16.98 12.68 -31.24
N TYR A 945 16.66 11.37 -31.20
CA TYR A 945 17.33 10.43 -30.32
C TYR A 945 18.83 10.34 -30.62
N SER A 946 19.22 10.25 -31.89
CA SER A 946 20.63 10.19 -32.29
C SER A 946 21.39 11.46 -31.92
N LEU A 947 20.78 12.64 -32.06
CA LEU A 947 21.34 13.92 -31.63
C LEU A 947 21.48 14.01 -30.09
N ALA A 948 20.48 13.53 -29.36
CA ALA A 948 20.45 13.53 -27.90
C ALA A 948 21.50 12.60 -27.27
N VAL A 949 21.63 11.38 -27.79
CA VAL A 949 22.63 10.39 -27.31
C VAL A 949 24.06 10.93 -27.45
N ARG A 950 24.29 11.78 -28.46
CA ARG A 950 25.57 12.43 -28.74
C ARG A 950 25.75 13.80 -28.06
N LYS A 951 24.78 14.24 -27.25
CA LYS A 951 24.78 15.55 -26.55
C LYS A 951 24.89 16.76 -27.49
N ILE A 952 24.39 16.65 -28.72
CA ILE A 952 24.39 17.74 -29.71
C ILE A 952 23.25 18.73 -29.43
N ILE A 953 22.12 18.24 -28.92
CA ILE A 953 20.96 19.04 -28.52
C ILE A 953 20.69 18.86 -27.02
N GLU A 954 20.10 19.89 -26.40
CA GLU A 954 19.73 19.84 -24.98
C GLU A 954 18.46 19.02 -24.73
N GLN A 955 18.28 18.60 -23.48
CA GLN A 955 17.13 17.77 -23.07
C GLN A 955 15.77 18.43 -23.31
N TYR A 956 15.68 19.77 -23.28
CA TYR A 956 14.44 20.48 -23.54
C TYR A 956 14.00 20.33 -25.01
N SER A 957 14.94 20.29 -25.96
CA SER A 957 14.65 20.12 -27.39
C SER A 957 14.04 18.74 -27.69
N ILE A 958 14.41 17.72 -26.92
CA ILE A 958 13.83 16.37 -27.02
C ILE A 958 12.33 16.39 -26.66
N ILE A 959 11.95 17.15 -25.62
CA ILE A 959 10.54 17.27 -25.19
C ILE A 959 9.70 17.87 -26.33
N SER A 960 10.22 18.89 -27.01
CA SER A 960 9.59 19.51 -28.17
C SER A 960 9.43 18.52 -29.34
N THR A 961 10.45 17.69 -29.62
CA THR A 961 10.35 16.62 -30.62
C THR A 961 9.27 15.61 -30.29
N LEU A 962 9.20 15.16 -29.03
CA LEU A 962 8.21 14.17 -28.61
C LEU A 962 6.77 14.69 -28.79
N ARG A 963 6.54 15.98 -28.53
CA ARG A 963 5.25 16.63 -28.78
C ARG A 963 4.96 16.77 -30.28
N ALA A 964 5.95 17.21 -31.06
CA ALA A 964 5.82 17.30 -32.51
C ALA A 964 5.47 15.93 -33.13
N GLY A 965 6.09 14.84 -32.66
CA GLY A 965 5.73 13.48 -33.04
C GLY A 965 4.29 13.11 -32.68
N SER A 966 3.81 13.48 -31.49
CA SER A 966 2.41 13.29 -31.10
C SER A 966 1.44 14.04 -32.02
N ASN A 967 1.75 15.29 -32.39
CA ASN A 967 0.93 16.07 -33.31
C ASN A 967 0.85 15.40 -34.70
N LEU A 968 1.95 14.83 -35.19
CA LEU A 968 1.96 14.07 -36.45
C LEU A 968 1.08 12.79 -36.35
N VAL A 969 1.16 12.06 -35.24
CA VAL A 969 0.30 10.88 -35.00
C VAL A 969 -1.18 11.28 -34.92
N ASP A 970 -1.50 12.42 -34.32
CA ASP A 970 -2.87 12.94 -34.33
C ASP A 970 -3.32 13.34 -35.73
N ALA A 971 -2.47 14.00 -36.51
CA ALA A 971 -2.75 14.34 -37.91
C ALA A 971 -3.01 13.10 -38.76
N GLN A 972 -2.30 12.00 -38.48
CA GLN A 972 -2.50 10.69 -39.11
C GLN A 972 -3.95 10.20 -39.02
N THR A 973 -4.66 10.54 -37.93
CA THR A 973 -6.06 10.12 -37.73
C THR A 973 -7.03 10.71 -38.76
N ALA A 974 -6.70 11.85 -39.36
CA ALA A 974 -7.48 12.46 -40.45
C ALA A 974 -7.40 11.67 -41.76
N TRP A 975 -6.51 10.68 -41.85
CA TRP A 975 -6.22 9.90 -43.05
C TRP A 975 -6.51 8.39 -42.89
N ILE A 976 -7.34 7.99 -41.92
CA ILE A 976 -7.63 6.56 -41.62
C ILE A 976 -8.44 5.83 -42.72
N GLY A 977 -9.11 6.54 -43.63
CA GLY A 977 -9.94 5.94 -44.68
C GLY A 977 -9.14 5.15 -45.72
N THR A 978 -9.74 4.16 -46.39
CA THR A 978 -9.07 3.36 -47.44
C THR A 978 -9.22 3.94 -48.85
N GLY A 979 -9.84 5.11 -49.00
CA GLY A 979 -10.08 5.77 -50.29
C GLY A 979 -9.75 7.26 -50.25
N SER A 980 -10.05 8.00 -51.31
CA SER A 980 -9.79 9.45 -51.42
C SER A 980 -10.84 10.33 -50.71
N LEU A 981 -11.60 9.76 -49.78
CA LEU A 981 -12.61 10.49 -49.03
C LEU A 981 -12.01 11.01 -47.72
N PRO A 982 -12.37 12.22 -47.27
CA PRO A 982 -11.90 12.75 -45.99
C PRO A 982 -12.13 11.77 -44.83
N GLY A 983 -11.10 11.57 -44.01
CA GLY A 983 -11.09 10.62 -42.90
C GLY A 983 -11.84 11.13 -41.67
N ARG A 984 -13.17 11.24 -41.77
CA ARG A 984 -14.20 11.18 -40.72
C ARG A 984 -15.49 11.75 -41.30
N ARG A 985 -16.48 10.90 -41.61
CA ARG A 985 -17.87 11.36 -41.71
C ARG A 985 -18.37 11.65 -40.30
N ARG A 986 -18.54 12.93 -39.93
CA ARG A 986 -19.59 13.28 -38.97
C ARG A 986 -20.89 12.72 -39.55
N SER A 987 -21.63 11.93 -38.77
CA SER A 987 -23.01 11.61 -39.10
C SER A 987 -23.80 12.92 -39.10
N ILE A 988 -23.89 13.58 -40.25
CA ILE A 988 -24.98 14.51 -40.49
C ILE A 988 -26.21 13.61 -40.56
N ARG A 989 -26.99 13.58 -39.48
CA ARG A 989 -28.36 13.06 -39.49
C ARG A 989 -29.06 13.72 -40.70
N ARG A 990 -29.45 12.90 -41.68
CA ARG A 990 -30.54 13.24 -42.58
C ARG A 990 -31.85 12.98 -41.87
#